data_AF-A0A377BRX5-F1
#
_entry.id   AF-A0A377BRX5-F1
#
_cell.length_a   1.000
_cell.length_b   1.000
_cell.length_c   1.000
_cell.angle_alpha   90.00
_cell.angle_beta   90.00
_cell.angle_gamma   90.00
#
_symmetry.space_group_name_H-M   'P 1'
#
loop_
_entity.id
_entity.type
_entity.pdbx_description
1 polymer ?
#
loop_
_entity_poly.entity_id
_entity_poly.type
_entity_poly.pdbx_seq_one_letter_code
_entity_poly.pdbx_strand_id
1 'polypeptide(L)'
;MKTERILGALYGQALGDAMGMPSELWPRSRVKAHFGWIDRFLPGPKENNAACYFNRAEFTDDTSMALCLADALLEREGKIDPDLIGRNILDWALRFDAFNKNVLGPTSKIALNAIRDGKPVAELENNGVTNGAAMRVSPLGCLLPARDVDSFIDDVALASSPTHKSDLAVAGAVVIAWAISRAIDGESWSAIVDSLPSIARHAQQKRITTFSASLAARLEIALKIVRNADGTESASEQLYQVVGAGTSTIESVPCAIALVELAQTDPNRCAVLCANLGGDTDTIGAMATAICGALHGVNAIDPALKAELDAVNQLDFNRYATALAKISSTTGGGMSGARLHTLLPELTSRQPVMVVGAAVIDVIADAYALPWRGCDIELKQQSVNVGGCALNIAVALKRLGIEAGNALPLGQGVWAEIIRNRMAKEGLISLIDNAEGDNGWCLALVEPDGERTFMSFSGVENQWNRQWLARLTVAPGSLLYFSGYQLASPCGELLVEWLEKLQDVTPFIDFGPRIGDIPDALLARIMACRPLVSLNRQEAEIAAERFALSAEITTLGKQWQEKFAAPLIIRLDKEGAWYFSNDASGCIPAFPTQVVDTIGAGDSHAGGVLAGLASGLPLADAVLLGQCSGVVGCRASRR
;
A
#
# COMPACT_ATOMS: atom_id res chain seq x y z
N MET A 1 -5.36 0.59 19.43
CA MET A 1 -5.66 -0.24 18.24
C MET A 1 -4.44 -0.97 17.68
N LYS A 2 -3.47 -0.34 16.99
CA LYS A 2 -2.35 -1.08 16.35
C LYS A 2 -1.48 -1.86 17.35
N THR A 3 -1.03 -1.23 18.43
CA THR A 3 -0.25 -1.90 19.48
C THR A 3 -1.01 -3.05 20.15
N GLU A 4 -2.31 -2.91 20.38
CA GLU A 4 -3.14 -3.98 20.98
C GLU A 4 -3.29 -5.19 20.05
N ARG A 5 -3.34 -4.96 18.74
CA ARG A 5 -3.36 -6.01 17.72
C ARG A 5 -2.01 -6.72 17.60
N ILE A 6 -0.91 -5.97 17.66
CA ILE A 6 0.43 -6.57 17.70
C ILE A 6 0.59 -7.40 18.98
N LEU A 7 0.18 -6.85 20.12
CA LEU A 7 0.19 -7.58 21.39
C LEU A 7 -0.69 -8.83 21.34
N GLY A 8 -1.87 -8.72 20.72
CA GLY A 8 -2.75 -9.85 20.43
C GLY A 8 -2.09 -10.92 19.57
N ALA A 9 -1.36 -10.54 18.52
CA ALA A 9 -0.65 -11.49 17.67
C ALA A 9 0.44 -12.27 18.43
N LEU A 10 1.22 -11.58 19.27
CA LEU A 10 2.29 -12.20 20.07
C LEU A 10 1.73 -13.13 21.15
N TYR A 11 0.72 -12.69 21.91
CA TYR A 11 0.06 -13.55 22.90
C TYR A 11 -0.75 -14.66 22.23
N GLY A 12 -1.36 -14.39 21.08
CA GLY A 12 -2.02 -15.39 20.26
C GLY A 12 -1.07 -16.51 19.94
N GLN A 13 0.11 -16.19 19.38
CA GLN A 13 1.14 -17.18 19.10
C GLN A 13 1.49 -18.05 20.32
N ALA A 14 1.79 -17.41 21.46
CA ALA A 14 2.13 -18.12 22.70
C ALA A 14 0.97 -18.99 23.22
N LEU A 15 -0.27 -18.54 23.07
CA LEU A 15 -1.47 -19.28 23.45
C LEU A 15 -1.63 -20.55 22.62
N GLY A 16 -1.54 -20.46 21.29
CA GLY A 16 -1.70 -21.61 20.41
C GLY A 16 -0.58 -22.63 20.55
N ASP A 17 0.66 -22.15 20.66
CA ASP A 17 1.86 -22.93 20.94
C ASP A 17 1.68 -23.74 22.24
N ALA A 18 1.51 -23.06 23.39
CA ALA A 18 1.44 -23.72 24.69
C ALA A 18 0.18 -24.61 24.87
N MET A 19 -0.93 -24.29 24.19
CA MET A 19 -2.12 -25.15 24.21
C MET A 19 -1.92 -26.41 23.36
N GLY A 20 -1.20 -26.30 22.24
CA GLY A 20 -0.93 -27.39 21.31
C GLY A 20 0.25 -28.29 21.69
N MET A 21 1.19 -27.80 22.50
CA MET A 21 2.40 -28.52 22.93
C MET A 21 2.14 -29.93 23.48
N PRO A 22 1.15 -30.19 24.36
CA PRO A 22 1.01 -31.51 25.00
C PRO A 22 0.76 -32.67 24.02
N SER A 23 0.04 -32.38 22.93
CA SER A 23 -0.35 -33.34 21.90
C SER A 23 0.56 -33.34 20.67
N GLU A 24 1.60 -32.51 20.67
CA GLU A 24 2.52 -32.33 19.55
C GLU A 24 3.03 -33.69 19.02
N LEU A 25 3.04 -33.80 17.70
CA LEU A 25 3.46 -34.94 16.89
C LEU A 25 2.76 -36.28 17.18
N TRP A 26 1.68 -36.27 17.97
CA TRP A 26 0.87 -37.46 18.19
C TRP A 26 -0.22 -37.61 17.12
N PRO A 27 -0.50 -38.84 16.66
CA PRO A 27 -1.65 -39.10 15.82
C PRO A 27 -2.95 -38.68 16.51
N ARG A 28 -3.91 -38.14 15.75
CA ARG A 28 -5.22 -37.70 16.25
C ARG A 28 -5.92 -38.73 17.14
N SER A 29 -5.87 -40.01 16.79
CA SER A 29 -6.46 -41.10 17.57
C SER A 29 -5.84 -41.23 18.97
N ARG A 30 -4.53 -41.02 19.10
CA ARG A 30 -3.81 -41.04 20.37
C ARG A 30 -4.13 -39.80 21.20
N VAL A 31 -4.22 -38.63 20.57
CA VAL A 31 -4.64 -37.39 21.25
C VAL A 31 -6.02 -37.57 21.89
N LYS A 32 -7.01 -38.06 21.13
CA LYS A 32 -8.35 -38.37 21.63
C LYS A 32 -8.35 -39.42 22.75
N ALA A 33 -7.58 -40.50 22.59
CA ALA A 33 -7.54 -41.57 23.59
C ALA A 33 -6.89 -41.16 24.91
N HIS A 34 -5.85 -40.32 24.86
CA HIS A 34 -5.09 -39.92 26.04
C HIS A 34 -5.73 -38.72 26.77
N PHE A 35 -6.09 -37.67 26.02
CA PHE A 35 -6.58 -36.43 26.61
C PHE A 35 -8.11 -36.33 26.64
N GLY A 36 -8.81 -37.07 25.77
CA GLY A 36 -10.23 -36.85 25.49
C GLY A 36 -10.42 -35.56 24.71
N TRP A 37 -10.33 -34.43 25.41
CA TRP A 37 -10.42 -33.08 24.85
C TRP A 37 -9.51 -32.11 25.63
N ILE A 38 -8.63 -31.41 24.93
CA ILE A 38 -7.75 -30.39 25.50
C ILE A 38 -8.47 -29.04 25.47
N ASP A 39 -8.79 -28.47 26.63
CA ASP A 39 -9.50 -27.20 26.79
C ASP A 39 -8.77 -26.18 27.71
N ARG A 40 -7.57 -26.54 28.15
CA ARG A 40 -6.73 -25.78 29.09
C ARG A 40 -5.28 -26.20 28.90
N PHE A 41 -4.34 -25.41 29.42
CA PHE A 41 -2.93 -25.79 29.41
C PHE A 41 -2.67 -27.06 30.20
N LEU A 42 -2.00 -28.02 29.57
CA LEU A 42 -1.58 -29.29 30.16
C LEU A 42 -0.05 -29.40 30.06
N PRO A 43 0.62 -30.16 30.95
CA PRO A 43 2.04 -30.45 30.77
C PRO A 43 2.24 -31.46 29.64
N GLY A 44 3.44 -31.48 29.06
CA GLY A 44 3.81 -32.52 28.11
C GLY A 44 3.82 -33.91 28.76
N PRO A 45 3.16 -34.92 28.17
CA PRO A 45 3.22 -36.29 28.68
C PRO A 45 4.66 -36.83 28.66
N LYS A 46 5.03 -37.64 29.66
CA LYS A 46 6.38 -38.22 29.73
C LYS A 46 6.70 -39.12 28.55
N GLU A 47 5.68 -39.74 27.97
CA GLU A 47 5.74 -40.60 26.79
C GLU A 47 5.67 -39.82 25.45
N ASN A 48 5.59 -38.49 25.49
CA ASN A 48 5.69 -37.64 24.30
C ASN A 48 7.13 -37.13 24.16
N ASN A 49 7.89 -37.69 23.23
CA ASN A 49 9.32 -37.37 23.07
C ASN A 49 9.61 -35.92 22.65
N ALA A 50 8.63 -35.19 22.14
CA ALA A 50 8.75 -33.76 21.82
C ALA A 50 8.32 -32.90 23.01
N ALA A 51 7.12 -33.14 23.54
CA ALA A 51 6.52 -32.33 24.58
C ALA A 51 7.05 -32.59 26.02
N CYS A 52 7.67 -33.75 26.30
CA CYS A 52 8.03 -34.16 27.67
C CYS A 52 8.98 -33.23 28.44
N TYR A 53 9.59 -32.26 27.76
CA TYR A 53 10.49 -31.27 28.36
C TYR A 53 9.76 -30.02 28.88
N PHE A 54 8.46 -29.88 28.62
CA PHE A 54 7.70 -28.68 28.88
C PHE A 54 6.62 -28.91 29.95
N ASN A 55 6.54 -27.96 30.88
CA ASN A 55 5.46 -27.87 31.85
C ASN A 55 4.23 -27.22 31.22
N ARG A 56 3.12 -27.24 31.97
CA ARG A 56 1.90 -26.58 31.51
C ARG A 56 2.12 -25.08 31.28
N ALA A 57 1.56 -24.56 30.20
CA ALA A 57 1.64 -23.17 29.77
C ALA A 57 3.05 -22.67 29.39
N GLU A 58 4.06 -23.55 29.33
CA GLU A 58 5.33 -23.23 28.67
C GLU A 58 5.13 -23.36 27.15
N PHE A 59 5.63 -22.37 26.41
CA PHE A 59 5.67 -22.41 24.96
C PHE A 59 6.95 -23.10 24.45
N THR A 60 6.95 -23.57 23.20
CA THR A 60 8.03 -24.37 22.61
C THR A 60 9.02 -23.51 21.80
N ASP A 61 9.67 -24.11 20.80
CA ASP A 61 10.58 -23.41 19.90
C ASP A 61 9.86 -22.41 18.98
N ASP A 62 8.57 -22.58 18.72
CA ASP A 62 7.76 -21.69 17.88
C ASP A 62 7.76 -20.25 18.41
N THR A 63 7.31 -20.06 19.66
CA THR A 63 7.31 -18.75 20.32
C THR A 63 8.72 -18.29 20.65
N SER A 64 9.60 -19.20 21.07
CA SER A 64 10.99 -18.84 21.36
C SER A 64 11.73 -18.27 20.15
N MET A 65 11.61 -18.91 18.99
CA MET A 65 12.27 -18.47 17.75
C MET A 65 11.59 -17.23 17.15
N ALA A 66 10.29 -17.03 17.37
CA ALA A 66 9.65 -15.76 17.05
C ALA A 66 10.23 -14.62 17.88
N LEU A 67 10.44 -14.83 19.19
CA LEU A 67 11.05 -13.82 20.04
C LEU A 67 12.51 -13.53 19.63
N CYS A 68 13.28 -14.54 19.22
CA CYS A 68 14.62 -14.33 18.65
C CYS A 68 14.59 -13.46 17.39
N LEU A 69 13.59 -13.66 16.51
CA LEU A 69 13.35 -12.80 15.34
C LEU A 69 12.96 -11.38 15.77
N ALA A 70 12.07 -11.23 16.74
CA ALA A 70 11.67 -9.93 17.27
C ALA A 70 12.86 -9.17 17.86
N ASP A 71 13.71 -9.83 18.66
CA ASP A 71 14.93 -9.22 19.22
C ASP A 71 15.87 -8.71 18.12
N ALA A 72 16.09 -9.50 17.06
CA ALA A 72 16.92 -9.07 15.93
C ALA A 72 16.33 -7.86 15.19
N LEU A 73 15.01 -7.84 14.97
CA LEU A 73 14.33 -6.70 14.36
C LEU A 73 14.43 -5.45 15.24
N LEU A 74 14.30 -5.59 16.55
CA LEU A 74 14.40 -4.49 17.50
C LEU A 74 15.83 -3.94 17.56
N GLU A 75 16.85 -4.79 17.60
CA GLU A 75 18.26 -4.41 17.61
C GLU A 75 18.66 -3.65 16.33
N ARG A 76 18.05 -4.01 15.20
CA ARG A 76 18.31 -3.41 13.89
C ARG A 76 17.31 -2.33 13.48
N GLU A 77 16.50 -1.84 14.43
CA GLU A 77 15.51 -0.80 14.19
C GLU A 77 14.58 -1.09 12.99
N GLY A 78 14.18 -2.36 12.85
CA GLY A 78 13.30 -2.86 11.80
C GLY A 78 13.99 -3.40 10.55
N LYS A 79 15.32 -3.23 10.41
CA LYS A 79 16.05 -3.83 9.29
C LYS A 79 16.25 -5.32 9.50
N ILE A 80 16.05 -6.10 8.44
CA ILE A 80 16.20 -7.55 8.47
C ILE A 80 17.67 -7.91 8.28
N ASP A 81 18.27 -8.50 9.31
CA ASP A 81 19.65 -8.99 9.31
C ASP A 81 19.66 -10.51 9.51
N PRO A 82 19.83 -11.31 8.44
CA PRO A 82 19.80 -12.76 8.53
C PRO A 82 20.85 -13.35 9.47
N ASP A 83 22.07 -12.80 9.51
CA ASP A 83 23.15 -13.32 10.34
C ASP A 83 22.90 -13.03 11.84
N LEU A 84 22.26 -11.90 12.15
CA LEU A 84 21.79 -11.64 13.52
C LEU A 84 20.63 -12.56 13.91
N ILE A 85 19.63 -12.74 13.03
CA ILE A 85 18.51 -13.67 13.28
C ILE A 85 19.05 -15.09 13.53
N GLY A 86 19.97 -15.55 12.68
CA GLY A 86 20.62 -16.85 12.81
C GLY A 86 21.38 -17.02 14.12
N ARG A 87 22.14 -16.00 14.55
CA ARG A 87 22.82 -15.98 15.85
C ARG A 87 21.85 -16.04 17.02
N ASN A 88 20.81 -15.21 17.03
CA ASN A 88 19.84 -15.19 18.13
C ASN A 88 19.14 -16.55 18.29
N ILE A 89 18.80 -17.22 17.19
CA ILE A 89 18.22 -18.57 17.22
C ILE A 89 19.24 -19.58 17.74
N LEU A 90 20.51 -19.52 17.29
CA LEU A 90 21.57 -20.41 17.77
C LEU A 90 21.81 -20.23 19.27
N ASP A 91 21.88 -18.99 19.76
CA ASP A 91 22.10 -18.67 21.17
C ASP A 91 20.95 -19.18 22.05
N TRP A 92 19.71 -19.08 21.58
CA TRP A 92 18.57 -19.72 22.24
C TRP A 92 18.70 -21.26 22.24
N ALA A 93 19.00 -21.86 21.08
CA ALA A 93 19.11 -23.31 20.96
C ALA A 93 20.20 -23.91 21.87
N LEU A 94 21.32 -23.22 22.05
CA LEU A 94 22.38 -23.61 22.97
C LEU A 94 21.95 -23.47 24.44
N ARG A 95 21.28 -22.37 24.82
CA ARG A 95 20.80 -22.16 26.19
C ARG A 95 19.73 -23.16 26.60
N PHE A 96 18.84 -23.54 25.68
CA PHE A 96 17.77 -24.50 25.94
C PHE A 96 18.22 -25.97 25.83
N ASP A 97 19.43 -26.21 25.33
CA ASP A 97 19.93 -27.55 24.97
C ASP A 97 19.09 -28.24 23.88
N ALA A 98 18.62 -27.44 22.91
CA ALA A 98 17.67 -27.87 21.88
C ALA A 98 18.26 -28.84 20.84
N PHE A 99 19.59 -29.01 20.81
CA PHE A 99 20.26 -30.00 19.96
C PHE A 99 20.12 -31.42 20.52
N ASN A 100 20.15 -31.57 21.85
CA ASN A 100 20.03 -32.85 22.54
C ASN A 100 18.57 -33.19 22.84
N LYS A 101 17.73 -32.19 23.10
CA LYS A 101 16.28 -32.35 23.21
C LYS A 101 15.69 -32.51 21.80
N ASN A 102 14.67 -33.36 21.64
CA ASN A 102 14.04 -33.58 20.34
C ASN A 102 13.01 -32.49 20.02
N VAL A 103 13.42 -31.22 20.11
CA VAL A 103 12.58 -30.03 19.91
C VAL A 103 12.89 -29.38 18.57
N LEU A 104 14.17 -29.27 18.18
CA LEU A 104 14.49 -28.73 16.86
C LEU A 104 14.19 -29.73 15.72
N GLY A 105 13.47 -29.26 14.70
CA GLY A 105 13.31 -29.96 13.43
C GLY A 105 14.65 -30.18 12.68
N PRO A 106 14.71 -31.16 11.76
CA PRO A 106 15.95 -31.55 11.07
C PRO A 106 16.55 -30.41 10.24
N THR A 107 15.73 -29.60 9.57
CA THR A 107 16.19 -28.45 8.78
C THR A 107 16.85 -27.39 9.65
N SER A 108 16.24 -27.03 10.79
CA SER A 108 16.81 -26.08 11.74
C SER A 108 18.11 -26.62 12.36
N LYS A 109 18.19 -27.91 12.71
CA LYS A 109 19.43 -28.52 13.23
C LYS A 109 20.59 -28.41 12.24
N ILE A 110 20.37 -28.72 10.97
CA ILE A 110 21.42 -28.63 9.92
C ILE A 110 21.89 -27.18 9.78
N ALA A 111 20.94 -26.24 9.66
CA ALA A 111 21.26 -24.84 9.47
C ALA A 111 22.03 -24.25 10.67
N LEU A 112 21.57 -24.51 11.89
CA LEU A 112 22.19 -24.00 13.11
C LEU A 112 23.56 -24.62 13.39
N ASN A 113 23.78 -25.90 13.03
CA ASN A 113 25.12 -26.49 13.08
C ASN A 113 26.08 -25.76 12.13
N ALA A 114 25.66 -25.46 10.89
CA ALA A 114 26.49 -24.73 9.94
C ALA A 114 26.80 -23.30 10.40
N ILE A 115 25.82 -22.60 10.99
CA ILE A 115 26.03 -21.27 11.59
C ILE A 115 27.00 -21.35 12.77
N ARG A 116 26.87 -22.38 13.64
CA ARG A 116 27.79 -22.61 14.75
C ARG A 116 29.23 -22.83 14.28
N ASP A 117 29.40 -23.47 13.13
CA ASP A 117 30.70 -23.72 12.52
C ASP A 117 31.24 -22.50 11.74
N GLY A 118 30.58 -21.34 11.82
CA GLY A 118 31.03 -20.07 11.27
C GLY A 118 30.64 -19.83 9.81
N LYS A 119 29.78 -20.67 9.22
CA LYS A 119 29.32 -20.48 7.84
C LYS A 119 28.33 -19.31 7.74
N PRO A 120 28.56 -18.31 6.88
CA PRO A 120 27.63 -17.19 6.69
C PRO A 120 26.24 -17.64 6.21
N VAL A 121 25.17 -16.96 6.65
CA VAL A 121 23.80 -17.32 6.26
C VAL A 121 23.61 -17.29 4.74
N ALA A 122 24.27 -16.36 4.04
CA ALA A 122 24.21 -16.25 2.58
C ALA A 122 24.63 -17.54 1.86
N GLU A 123 25.57 -18.31 2.42
CA GLU A 123 26.13 -19.52 1.81
C GLU A 123 25.37 -20.82 2.16
N LEU A 124 24.35 -20.73 3.02
CA LEU A 124 23.52 -21.88 3.37
C LEU A 124 22.54 -22.21 2.23
N GLU A 125 22.35 -23.48 1.89
CA GLU A 125 21.33 -23.86 0.91
C GLU A 125 19.94 -23.88 1.55
N ASN A 126 19.80 -24.50 2.73
CA ASN A 126 18.61 -24.45 3.58
C ASN A 126 17.26 -24.70 2.85
N ASN A 127 17.23 -25.56 1.84
CA ASN A 127 16.03 -25.85 1.05
C ASN A 127 15.03 -26.81 1.74
N GLY A 128 15.00 -26.85 3.07
CA GLY A 128 14.00 -27.62 3.81
C GLY A 128 12.59 -27.06 3.60
N VAL A 129 11.60 -27.94 3.59
CA VAL A 129 10.18 -27.62 3.31
C VAL A 129 9.31 -27.58 4.57
N THR A 130 9.91 -27.77 5.74
CA THR A 130 9.23 -27.71 7.03
C THR A 130 8.80 -26.28 7.37
N ASN A 131 7.84 -26.16 8.28
CA ASN A 131 7.15 -24.93 8.66
C ASN A 131 7.93 -24.01 9.61
N GLY A 132 9.19 -24.32 9.92
CA GLY A 132 10.00 -23.54 10.88
C GLY A 132 10.25 -22.07 10.51
N ALA A 133 10.03 -21.68 9.25
CA ALA A 133 9.97 -20.28 8.86
C ALA A 133 8.62 -19.63 9.20
N ALA A 134 7.52 -20.32 8.92
CA ALA A 134 6.16 -19.82 9.11
C ALA A 134 5.79 -19.72 10.60
N MET A 135 6.22 -20.68 11.42
CA MET A 135 5.91 -20.72 12.84
C MET A 135 6.40 -19.51 13.64
N ARG A 136 7.49 -18.89 13.17
CA ARG A 136 8.16 -17.78 13.87
C ARG A 136 7.91 -16.40 13.27
N VAL A 137 7.09 -16.29 12.24
CA VAL A 137 7.04 -15.09 11.38
C VAL A 137 6.13 -13.98 11.93
N SER A 138 5.39 -14.22 13.02
CA SER A 138 4.43 -13.24 13.55
C SER A 138 5.01 -11.85 13.85
N PRO A 139 6.24 -11.69 14.41
CA PRO A 139 6.79 -10.37 14.67
C PRO A 139 7.08 -9.61 13.38
N LEU A 140 7.46 -10.32 12.33
CA LEU A 140 7.70 -9.74 11.01
C LEU A 140 6.39 -9.32 10.35
N GLY A 141 5.33 -10.13 10.46
CA GLY A 141 3.97 -9.75 10.03
C GLY A 141 3.44 -8.52 10.79
N CYS A 142 3.82 -8.34 12.06
CA CYS A 142 3.48 -7.14 12.84
C CYS A 142 4.23 -5.88 12.39
N LEU A 143 5.40 -6.05 11.77
CA LEU A 143 6.29 -4.96 11.37
C LEU A 143 6.04 -4.50 9.93
N LEU A 144 6.06 -5.46 8.99
CA LEU A 144 6.07 -5.21 7.56
C LEU A 144 4.71 -4.72 7.06
N PRO A 145 4.67 -3.64 6.27
CA PRO A 145 3.44 -3.24 5.59
C PRO A 145 3.19 -4.13 4.36
N ALA A 146 2.07 -4.84 4.33
CA ALA A 146 1.63 -5.62 3.17
C ALA A 146 1.05 -4.70 2.06
N ARG A 147 1.92 -3.85 1.47
CA ARG A 147 1.56 -2.87 0.41
C ARG A 147 2.08 -3.27 -0.96
N ASP A 148 3.33 -3.73 -1.02
CA ASP A 148 3.95 -4.28 -2.22
C ASP A 148 4.20 -5.77 -2.01
N VAL A 149 3.59 -6.61 -2.85
CA VAL A 149 3.65 -8.06 -2.69
C VAL A 149 5.08 -8.56 -2.89
N ASP A 150 5.81 -8.00 -3.85
CA ASP A 150 7.15 -8.45 -4.19
C ASP A 150 8.17 -8.14 -3.10
N SER A 151 8.21 -6.90 -2.60
CA SER A 151 9.10 -6.53 -1.50
C SER A 151 8.75 -7.28 -0.23
N PHE A 152 7.45 -7.49 0.05
CA PHE A 152 7.01 -8.25 1.23
C PHE A 152 7.53 -9.69 1.17
N ILE A 153 7.47 -10.34 0.01
CA ILE A 153 8.02 -11.68 -0.18
C ILE A 153 9.54 -11.68 0.01
N ASP A 154 10.24 -10.70 -0.55
CA ASP A 154 11.70 -10.62 -0.45
C ASP A 154 12.15 -10.42 1.00
N ASP A 155 11.46 -9.57 1.76
CA ASP A 155 11.70 -9.34 3.18
C ASP A 155 11.45 -10.60 4.02
N VAL A 156 10.33 -11.29 3.79
CA VAL A 156 10.02 -12.57 4.47
C VAL A 156 11.03 -13.65 4.10
N ALA A 157 11.44 -13.74 2.84
CA ALA A 157 12.46 -14.67 2.40
C ALA A 157 13.80 -14.39 3.09
N LEU A 158 14.18 -13.12 3.22
CA LEU A 158 15.41 -12.69 3.89
C LEU A 158 15.40 -13.10 5.37
N ALA A 159 14.30 -12.87 6.08
CA ALA A 159 14.15 -13.27 7.49
C ALA A 159 14.08 -14.79 7.71
N SER A 160 13.60 -15.53 6.71
CA SER A 160 13.50 -17.00 6.74
C SER A 160 14.83 -17.70 6.47
N SER A 161 15.70 -17.04 5.69
CA SER A 161 16.95 -17.56 5.13
C SER A 161 17.95 -18.19 6.11
N PRO A 162 18.02 -17.83 7.42
CA PRO A 162 18.91 -18.51 8.36
C PRO A 162 18.62 -20.00 8.54
N THR A 163 17.40 -20.44 8.23
CA THR A 163 17.00 -21.85 8.39
C THR A 163 16.28 -22.44 7.18
N HIS A 164 15.52 -21.63 6.44
CA HIS A 164 14.64 -22.10 5.37
C HIS A 164 14.69 -21.14 4.18
N LYS A 165 15.09 -21.64 3.01
CA LYS A 165 15.20 -20.89 1.75
C LYS A 165 14.37 -21.48 0.61
N SER A 166 13.68 -22.61 0.84
CA SER A 166 12.84 -23.22 -0.19
C SER A 166 11.64 -22.34 -0.53
N ASP A 167 11.23 -22.35 -1.80
CA ASP A 167 9.97 -21.80 -2.31
C ASP A 167 8.79 -22.09 -1.38
N LEU A 168 8.61 -23.34 -0.99
CA LEU A 168 7.45 -23.76 -0.20
C LEU A 168 7.52 -23.18 1.22
N ALA A 169 8.66 -23.26 1.90
CA ALA A 169 8.79 -22.74 3.27
C ALA A 169 8.65 -21.21 3.30
N VAL A 170 9.23 -20.51 2.33
CA VAL A 170 9.08 -19.04 2.17
C VAL A 170 7.63 -18.69 1.86
N ALA A 171 6.97 -19.38 0.93
CA ALA A 171 5.57 -19.13 0.60
C ALA A 171 4.64 -19.33 1.81
N GLY A 172 4.89 -20.36 2.63
CA GLY A 172 4.15 -20.57 3.87
C GLY A 172 4.35 -19.44 4.88
N ALA A 173 5.60 -19.00 5.07
CA ALA A 173 5.90 -17.87 5.95
C ALA A 173 5.27 -16.56 5.44
N VAL A 174 5.24 -16.34 4.13
CA VAL A 174 4.57 -15.19 3.52
C VAL A 174 3.08 -15.22 3.80
N VAL A 175 2.41 -16.37 3.65
CA VAL A 175 0.97 -16.49 3.92
C VAL A 175 0.62 -16.08 5.35
N ILE A 176 1.36 -16.58 6.34
CA ILE A 176 1.12 -16.25 7.75
C ILE A 176 1.46 -14.79 8.05
N ALA A 177 2.63 -14.31 7.60
CA ALA A 177 3.05 -12.92 7.82
C ALA A 177 2.08 -11.93 7.16
N TRP A 178 1.62 -12.23 5.95
CA TRP A 178 0.67 -11.40 5.20
C TRP A 178 -0.67 -11.34 5.93
N ALA A 179 -1.20 -12.48 6.37
CA ALA A 179 -2.45 -12.53 7.13
C ALA A 179 -2.37 -11.69 8.41
N ILE A 180 -1.26 -11.78 9.15
CA ILE A 180 -1.03 -10.97 10.36
C ILE A 180 -0.90 -9.50 9.99
N SER A 181 -0.10 -9.13 8.99
CA SER A 181 0.08 -7.74 8.54
C SER A 181 -1.23 -7.08 8.16
N ARG A 182 -2.05 -7.75 7.35
CA ARG A 182 -3.38 -7.25 6.96
C ARG A 182 -4.33 -7.13 8.15
N ALA A 183 -4.29 -8.08 9.09
CA ALA A 183 -5.06 -8.02 10.32
C ALA A 183 -4.63 -6.84 11.21
N ILE A 184 -3.33 -6.57 11.37
CA ILE A 184 -2.83 -5.39 12.08
C ILE A 184 -3.36 -4.09 11.46
N ASP A 185 -3.45 -4.05 10.12
CA ASP A 185 -3.86 -2.89 9.34
C ASP A 185 -5.37 -2.59 9.34
N GLY A 186 -6.22 -3.42 9.96
CA GLY A 186 -7.67 -3.15 9.98
C GLY A 186 -8.51 -4.10 9.16
N GLU A 187 -7.91 -4.97 8.34
CA GLU A 187 -8.66 -5.69 7.32
C GLU A 187 -9.51 -6.82 7.90
N SER A 188 -10.69 -7.02 7.31
CA SER A 188 -11.59 -8.11 7.69
C SER A 188 -11.01 -9.45 7.29
N TRP A 189 -11.26 -10.49 8.10
CA TRP A 189 -10.82 -11.86 7.78
C TRP A 189 -11.25 -12.33 6.39
N SER A 190 -12.46 -12.00 5.92
CA SER A 190 -12.94 -12.38 4.58
C SER A 190 -12.03 -11.85 3.46
N ALA A 191 -11.67 -10.57 3.51
CA ALA A 191 -10.76 -9.98 2.53
C ALA A 191 -9.34 -10.57 2.63
N ILE A 192 -8.86 -10.84 3.85
CA ILE A 192 -7.56 -11.48 4.08
C ILE A 192 -7.56 -12.87 3.43
N VAL A 193 -8.47 -13.74 3.85
CA VAL A 193 -8.49 -15.16 3.44
C VAL A 193 -8.71 -15.33 1.94
N ASP A 194 -9.52 -14.47 1.32
CA ASP A 194 -9.76 -14.49 -0.14
C ASP A 194 -8.51 -14.12 -0.95
N SER A 195 -7.59 -13.32 -0.37
CA SER A 195 -6.34 -12.95 -1.03
C SER A 195 -5.23 -14.00 -0.93
N LEU A 196 -5.24 -14.84 0.12
CA LEU A 196 -4.12 -15.73 0.46
C LEU A 196 -3.73 -16.71 -0.64
N PRO A 197 -4.64 -17.36 -1.40
CA PRO A 197 -4.24 -18.26 -2.48
C PRO A 197 -3.41 -17.56 -3.57
N SER A 198 -3.75 -16.31 -3.91
CA SER A 198 -2.99 -15.53 -4.89
C SER A 198 -1.60 -15.16 -4.36
N ILE A 199 -1.52 -14.73 -3.09
CA ILE A 199 -0.26 -14.39 -2.44
C ILE A 199 0.65 -15.62 -2.32
N ALA A 200 0.10 -16.76 -1.91
CA ALA A 200 0.82 -18.03 -1.82
C ALA A 200 1.40 -18.46 -3.18
N ARG A 201 0.60 -18.33 -4.24
CA ARG A 201 1.03 -18.65 -5.61
C ARG A 201 2.19 -17.76 -6.04
N HIS A 202 2.06 -16.45 -5.86
CA HIS A 202 3.09 -15.48 -6.23
C HIS A 202 4.39 -15.74 -5.47
N ALA A 203 4.32 -15.94 -4.16
CA ALA A 203 5.47 -16.25 -3.32
C ALA A 203 6.19 -17.56 -3.72
N GLN A 204 5.43 -18.63 -3.97
CA GLN A 204 6.01 -19.93 -4.34
C GLN A 204 6.63 -19.87 -5.75
N GLN A 205 6.02 -19.15 -6.69
CA GLN A 205 6.50 -19.05 -8.08
C GLN A 205 7.68 -18.08 -8.25
N LYS A 206 7.83 -17.10 -7.35
CA LYS A 206 8.92 -16.12 -7.41
C LYS A 206 10.31 -16.76 -7.38
N ARG A 207 10.47 -17.90 -6.70
CA ARG A 207 11.75 -18.63 -6.66
C ARG A 207 11.56 -20.14 -6.49
N ILE A 208 11.15 -20.83 -7.55
CA ILE A 208 10.91 -22.28 -7.53
C ILE A 208 12.23 -23.04 -7.25
N THR A 209 12.24 -23.82 -6.16
CA THR A 209 13.40 -24.60 -5.71
C THR A 209 13.06 -26.05 -5.39
N THR A 210 11.77 -26.40 -5.28
CA THR A 210 11.35 -27.76 -4.91
C THR A 210 10.30 -28.31 -5.87
N PHE A 211 10.04 -29.61 -5.77
CA PHE A 211 8.96 -30.32 -6.47
C PHE A 211 7.66 -30.36 -5.65
N SER A 212 7.50 -29.42 -4.72
CA SER A 212 6.36 -29.37 -3.79
C SER A 212 5.05 -29.11 -4.52
N ALA A 213 3.94 -29.57 -3.94
CA ALA A 213 2.60 -29.23 -4.43
C ALA A 213 2.33 -27.72 -4.32
N SER A 214 1.32 -27.24 -5.07
CA SER A 214 0.89 -25.84 -4.99
C SER A 214 0.28 -25.53 -3.63
N LEU A 215 0.92 -24.61 -2.89
CA LEU A 215 0.41 -24.13 -1.61
C LEU A 215 -0.94 -23.43 -1.77
N ALA A 216 -1.10 -22.65 -2.85
CA ALA A 216 -2.36 -21.99 -3.19
C ALA A 216 -3.52 -22.97 -3.36
N ALA A 217 -3.33 -24.03 -4.15
CA ALA A 217 -4.37 -25.05 -4.34
C ALA A 217 -4.69 -25.80 -3.02
N ARG A 218 -3.67 -26.02 -2.19
CA ARG A 218 -3.84 -26.68 -0.88
C ARG A 218 -4.63 -25.81 0.11
N LEU A 219 -4.41 -24.50 0.11
CA LEU A 219 -5.21 -23.52 0.84
C LEU A 219 -6.67 -23.56 0.40
N GLU A 220 -6.94 -23.53 -0.91
CA GLU A 220 -8.30 -23.60 -1.47
C GLU A 220 -9.02 -24.89 -1.04
N ILE A 221 -8.32 -26.03 -1.03
CA ILE A 221 -8.87 -27.31 -0.55
C ILE A 221 -9.20 -27.23 0.95
N ALA A 222 -8.29 -26.73 1.77
CA ALA A 222 -8.49 -26.64 3.22
C ALA A 222 -9.69 -25.73 3.58
N LEU A 223 -9.80 -24.57 2.92
CA LEU A 223 -10.93 -23.64 3.08
C LEU A 223 -12.24 -24.26 2.61
N LYS A 224 -12.23 -24.97 1.48
CA LYS A 224 -13.41 -25.67 0.96
C LYS A 224 -13.90 -26.75 1.93
N ILE A 225 -13.01 -27.46 2.61
CA ILE A 225 -13.37 -28.46 3.63
C ILE A 225 -14.15 -27.78 4.75
N VAL A 226 -13.60 -26.71 5.34
CA VAL A 226 -14.24 -26.00 6.46
C VAL A 226 -15.60 -25.42 6.06
N ARG A 227 -15.70 -24.82 4.87
CA ARG A 227 -16.94 -24.18 4.38
C ARG A 227 -18.07 -25.17 4.06
N ASN A 228 -17.75 -26.45 3.81
CA ASN A 228 -18.73 -27.48 3.46
C ASN A 228 -18.89 -28.57 4.54
N ALA A 229 -18.17 -28.46 5.66
CA ALA A 229 -18.20 -29.48 6.70
C ALA A 229 -19.50 -29.44 7.51
N ASP A 230 -19.97 -30.62 7.91
CA ASP A 230 -21.07 -30.78 8.85
C ASP A 230 -20.55 -30.71 10.30
N GLY A 231 -20.27 -29.48 10.74
CA GLY A 231 -19.79 -29.20 12.10
C GLY A 231 -18.28 -29.34 12.31
N THR A 232 -17.86 -28.94 13.51
CA THR A 232 -16.43 -28.77 13.87
C THR A 232 -15.63 -30.06 13.81
N GLU A 233 -16.18 -31.17 14.29
CA GLU A 233 -15.48 -32.46 14.29
C GLU A 233 -15.27 -32.99 12.87
N SER A 234 -16.29 -32.91 12.02
CA SER A 234 -16.19 -33.30 10.61
C SER A 234 -15.13 -32.46 9.89
N ALA A 235 -15.10 -31.15 10.13
CA ALA A 235 -14.10 -30.26 9.55
C ALA A 235 -12.68 -30.64 10.01
N SER A 236 -12.48 -30.79 11.31
CA SER A 236 -11.18 -31.11 11.91
C SER A 236 -10.63 -32.45 11.45
N GLU A 237 -11.48 -33.49 11.39
CA GLU A 237 -11.10 -34.81 10.87
C GLU A 237 -10.73 -34.74 9.37
N GLN A 238 -11.54 -34.05 8.56
CA GLN A 238 -11.25 -33.93 7.12
C GLN A 238 -9.98 -33.11 6.84
N LEU A 239 -9.71 -32.05 7.60
CA LEU A 239 -8.45 -31.30 7.51
C LEU A 239 -7.26 -32.23 7.79
N TYR A 240 -7.31 -32.98 8.90
CA TYR A 240 -6.27 -33.94 9.26
C TYR A 240 -6.03 -35.00 8.17
N GLN A 241 -7.10 -35.56 7.59
CA GLN A 241 -7.00 -36.65 6.60
C GLN A 241 -6.63 -36.19 5.18
N VAL A 242 -7.12 -35.02 4.74
CA VAL A 242 -7.00 -34.58 3.34
C VAL A 242 -5.88 -33.56 3.14
N VAL A 243 -5.78 -32.59 4.05
CA VAL A 243 -4.76 -31.53 3.99
C VAL A 243 -3.46 -32.02 4.61
N GLY A 244 -3.57 -32.77 5.70
CA GLY A 244 -2.46 -33.15 6.56
C GLY A 244 -2.27 -32.15 7.70
N ALA A 245 -1.56 -32.58 8.73
CA ALA A 245 -1.29 -31.81 9.93
C ALA A 245 0.15 -32.00 10.42
N GLY A 246 1.09 -32.38 9.55
CA GLY A 246 2.50 -32.57 9.91
C GLY A 246 3.34 -31.29 9.81
N THR A 247 4.63 -31.44 10.10
CA THR A 247 5.65 -30.37 10.10
C THR A 247 5.96 -29.78 8.72
N SER A 248 5.47 -30.41 7.65
CA SER A 248 5.62 -29.87 6.29
C SER A 248 4.78 -28.61 6.13
N THR A 249 5.34 -27.58 5.51
CA THR A 249 4.63 -26.32 5.26
C THR A 249 3.37 -26.52 4.42
N ILE A 250 3.39 -27.49 3.49
CA ILE A 250 2.23 -27.81 2.63
C ILE A 250 1.05 -28.44 3.41
N GLU A 251 1.27 -28.87 4.65
CA GLU A 251 0.24 -29.44 5.51
C GLU A 251 -0.18 -28.42 6.57
N SER A 252 0.78 -27.96 7.37
CA SER A 252 0.54 -27.12 8.54
C SER A 252 0.00 -25.73 8.21
N VAL A 253 0.54 -25.02 7.20
CA VAL A 253 0.08 -23.64 6.89
C VAL A 253 -1.38 -23.64 6.37
N PRO A 254 -1.77 -24.47 5.39
CA PRO A 254 -3.17 -24.55 4.97
C PRO A 254 -4.11 -24.97 6.11
N CYS A 255 -3.67 -25.89 6.97
CA CYS A 255 -4.46 -26.34 8.12
C CYS A 255 -4.65 -25.21 9.14
N ALA A 256 -3.60 -24.44 9.45
CA ALA A 256 -3.68 -23.28 10.33
C ALA A 256 -4.67 -22.23 9.81
N ILE A 257 -4.58 -21.85 8.53
CA ILE A 257 -5.52 -20.90 7.90
C ILE A 257 -6.96 -21.41 7.96
N ALA A 258 -7.19 -22.69 7.69
CA ALA A 258 -8.52 -23.28 7.78
C ALA A 258 -9.06 -23.31 9.23
N LEU A 259 -8.20 -23.53 10.23
CA LEU A 259 -8.58 -23.50 11.64
C LEU A 259 -8.95 -22.10 12.13
N VAL A 260 -8.32 -21.04 11.60
CA VAL A 260 -8.75 -19.65 11.84
C VAL A 260 -10.21 -19.47 11.40
N GLU A 261 -10.57 -19.94 10.20
CA GLU A 261 -11.94 -19.83 9.68
C GLU A 261 -12.92 -20.72 10.47
N LEU A 262 -12.52 -21.95 10.80
CA LEU A 262 -13.36 -22.88 11.57
C LEU A 262 -13.65 -22.37 12.99
N ALA A 263 -12.67 -21.72 13.61
CA ALA A 263 -12.79 -21.07 14.91
C ALA A 263 -13.61 -19.78 14.87
N GLN A 264 -14.02 -19.31 13.68
CA GLN A 264 -14.63 -18.00 13.48
C GLN A 264 -13.74 -16.87 14.01
N THR A 265 -12.43 -17.01 13.82
CA THR A 265 -11.39 -16.04 14.22
C THR A 265 -11.24 -15.81 15.73
N ASP A 266 -11.95 -16.56 16.59
CA ASP A 266 -11.77 -16.46 18.05
C ASP A 266 -10.46 -17.15 18.48
N PRO A 267 -9.52 -16.43 19.14
CA PRO A 267 -8.20 -16.97 19.46
C PRO A 267 -8.26 -18.14 20.47
N ASN A 268 -9.19 -18.12 21.42
CA ASN A 268 -9.30 -19.14 22.47
C ASN A 268 -9.88 -20.43 21.90
N ARG A 269 -10.96 -20.30 21.12
CA ARG A 269 -11.54 -21.42 20.40
C ARG A 269 -10.54 -21.99 19.40
N CYS A 270 -9.81 -21.14 18.68
CA CYS A 270 -8.80 -21.58 17.71
C CYS A 270 -7.71 -22.41 18.39
N ALA A 271 -7.16 -21.94 19.51
CA ALA A 271 -6.14 -22.67 20.28
C ALA A 271 -6.60 -24.07 20.68
N VAL A 272 -7.84 -24.19 21.20
CA VAL A 272 -8.45 -25.46 21.57
C VAL A 272 -8.63 -26.38 20.37
N LEU A 273 -9.09 -25.87 19.22
CA LEU A 273 -9.26 -26.69 18.02
C LEU A 273 -7.92 -27.19 17.46
N CYS A 274 -6.89 -26.35 17.48
CA CYS A 274 -5.53 -26.72 17.07
C CYS A 274 -4.96 -27.84 17.97
N ALA A 275 -5.08 -27.70 19.29
CA ALA A 275 -4.59 -28.70 20.24
C ALA A 275 -5.24 -30.08 20.08
N ASN A 276 -6.49 -30.13 19.59
CA ASN A 276 -7.20 -31.39 19.39
C ASN A 276 -7.09 -31.94 17.95
N LEU A 277 -6.34 -31.29 17.05
CA LEU A 277 -6.21 -31.71 15.66
C LEU A 277 -5.48 -33.06 15.53
N GLY A 278 -4.40 -33.23 16.30
CA GLY A 278 -3.36 -34.25 16.07
C GLY A 278 -2.35 -33.80 15.01
N GLY A 279 -1.14 -34.36 15.07
CA GLY A 279 0.00 -33.91 14.28
C GLY A 279 0.75 -32.78 14.99
N ASP A 280 1.17 -31.77 14.23
CA ASP A 280 2.01 -30.63 14.61
C ASP A 280 1.19 -29.52 15.29
N THR A 281 0.58 -29.87 16.43
CA THR A 281 -0.51 -29.10 17.03
C THR A 281 -0.11 -27.77 17.63
N ASP A 282 1.09 -27.67 18.20
CA ASP A 282 1.71 -26.44 18.70
C ASP A 282 1.98 -25.47 17.55
N THR A 283 2.66 -25.89 16.49
CA THR A 283 2.98 -25.00 15.36
C THR A 283 1.75 -24.53 14.60
N ILE A 284 0.81 -25.44 14.32
CA ILE A 284 -0.47 -25.07 13.70
C ILE A 284 -1.24 -24.11 14.63
N GLY A 285 -1.20 -24.38 15.94
CA GLY A 285 -1.75 -23.51 16.97
C GLY A 285 -1.15 -22.11 16.94
N ALA A 286 0.17 -22.01 17.03
CA ALA A 286 0.95 -20.78 17.06
C ALA A 286 0.61 -19.87 15.88
N MET A 287 0.63 -20.42 14.65
CA MET A 287 0.32 -19.64 13.44
C MET A 287 -1.14 -19.17 13.41
N ALA A 288 -2.10 -20.07 13.67
CA ALA A 288 -3.52 -19.75 13.56
C ALA A 288 -3.98 -18.74 14.62
N THR A 289 -3.54 -18.93 15.86
CA THR A 289 -3.91 -18.08 16.99
C THR A 289 -3.20 -16.72 16.96
N ALA A 290 -1.99 -16.63 16.38
CA ALA A 290 -1.36 -15.34 16.08
C ALA A 290 -2.21 -14.50 15.12
N ILE A 291 -2.79 -15.12 14.08
CA ILE A 291 -3.71 -14.44 13.16
C ILE A 291 -4.98 -13.98 13.89
N CYS A 292 -5.60 -14.86 14.70
CA CYS A 292 -6.80 -14.51 15.48
C CYS A 292 -6.52 -13.35 16.46
N GLY A 293 -5.39 -13.39 17.14
CA GLY A 293 -4.94 -12.34 18.03
C GLY A 293 -4.64 -11.02 17.31
N ALA A 294 -4.08 -11.07 16.10
CA ALA A 294 -3.87 -9.89 15.27
C ALA A 294 -5.19 -9.23 14.83
N LEU A 295 -6.23 -10.03 14.55
CA LEU A 295 -7.55 -9.54 14.15
C LEU A 295 -8.27 -8.80 15.28
N HIS A 296 -8.28 -9.38 16.48
CA HIS A 296 -9.12 -8.92 17.59
C HIS A 296 -8.38 -8.19 18.71
N GLY A 297 -7.05 -8.28 18.73
CA GLY A 297 -6.19 -7.72 19.77
C GLY A 297 -6.18 -8.53 21.06
N VAL A 298 -5.29 -8.15 21.97
CA VAL A 298 -5.01 -8.87 23.22
C VAL A 298 -6.25 -9.09 24.11
N ASN A 299 -7.23 -8.17 24.07
CA ASN A 299 -8.42 -8.24 24.92
C ASN A 299 -9.38 -9.39 24.52
N ALA A 300 -9.19 -9.98 23.35
CA ALA A 300 -9.95 -11.16 22.93
C ALA A 300 -9.38 -12.47 23.51
N ILE A 301 -8.18 -12.45 24.07
CA ILE A 301 -7.56 -13.61 24.71
C ILE A 301 -8.12 -13.74 26.12
N ASP A 302 -8.49 -14.96 26.52
CA ASP A 302 -9.01 -15.28 27.84
C ASP A 302 -8.05 -14.75 28.92
N PRO A 303 -8.51 -13.86 29.83
CA PRO A 303 -7.65 -13.25 30.84
C PRO A 303 -6.97 -14.25 31.78
N ALA A 304 -7.60 -15.40 32.07
CA ALA A 304 -7.02 -16.44 32.92
C ALA A 304 -5.91 -17.20 32.20
N LEU A 305 -6.12 -17.57 30.93
CA LEU A 305 -5.08 -18.20 30.11
C LEU A 305 -3.90 -17.24 29.91
N LYS A 306 -4.18 -15.96 29.62
CA LYS A 306 -3.14 -14.93 29.52
C LYS A 306 -2.34 -14.79 30.82
N ALA A 307 -3.02 -14.74 31.97
CA ALA A 307 -2.35 -14.63 33.26
C ALA A 307 -1.47 -15.85 33.60
N GLU A 308 -1.89 -17.06 33.21
CA GLU A 308 -1.08 -18.28 33.36
C GLU A 308 0.17 -18.24 32.47
N LEU A 309 0.04 -17.81 31.20
CA LEU A 309 1.19 -17.61 30.29
C LEU A 309 2.19 -16.60 30.86
N ASP A 310 1.71 -15.47 31.39
CA ASP A 310 2.54 -14.43 32.00
C ASP A 310 3.29 -14.95 33.23
N ALA A 311 2.59 -15.70 34.09
CA ALA A 311 3.16 -16.23 35.33
C ALA A 311 4.24 -17.30 35.08
N VAL A 312 4.04 -18.16 34.08
CA VAL A 312 4.95 -19.27 33.76
C VAL A 312 6.17 -18.79 32.98
N ASN A 313 5.98 -17.99 31.94
CA ASN A 313 7.07 -17.66 31.01
C ASN A 313 7.85 -16.39 31.40
N GLN A 314 7.29 -15.53 32.28
CA GLN A 314 7.95 -14.33 32.81
C GLN A 314 8.52 -13.38 31.73
N LEU A 315 7.80 -13.24 30.61
CA LEU A 315 8.16 -12.37 29.49
C LEU A 315 7.24 -11.16 29.37
N ASP A 316 7.81 -10.02 28.98
CA ASP A 316 7.04 -8.81 28.73
C ASP A 316 6.74 -8.63 27.23
N PHE A 317 5.63 -9.20 26.77
CA PHE A 317 5.17 -9.01 25.40
C PHE A 317 4.79 -7.55 25.08
N ASN A 318 4.47 -6.72 26.09
CA ASN A 318 4.15 -5.30 25.85
C ASN A 318 5.36 -4.53 25.33
N ARG A 319 6.56 -4.86 25.82
CA ARG A 319 7.81 -4.29 25.33
C ARG A 319 7.96 -4.54 23.83
N TYR A 320 7.79 -5.79 23.39
CA TYR A 320 7.87 -6.17 21.98
C TYR A 320 6.80 -5.44 21.15
N ALA A 321 5.54 -5.50 21.59
CA ALA A 321 4.44 -4.87 20.86
C ALA A 321 4.62 -3.35 20.70
N THR A 322 5.07 -2.68 21.75
CA THR A 322 5.33 -1.23 21.73
C THR A 322 6.49 -0.89 20.79
N ALA A 323 7.58 -1.65 20.86
CA ALA A 323 8.74 -1.41 20.00
C ALA A 323 8.41 -1.67 18.52
N LEU A 324 7.77 -2.80 18.20
CA LEU A 324 7.35 -3.12 16.83
C LEU A 324 6.35 -2.09 16.29
N ALA A 325 5.39 -1.63 17.10
CA ALA A 325 4.46 -0.58 16.71
C ALA A 325 5.19 0.73 16.37
N LYS A 326 6.16 1.12 17.21
CA LYS A 326 6.97 2.32 17.00
C LYS A 326 7.77 2.22 15.70
N ILE A 327 8.48 1.11 15.50
CA ILE A 327 9.30 0.90 14.30
C ILE A 327 8.41 0.90 13.05
N SER A 328 7.30 0.17 13.06
CA SER A 328 6.34 0.11 11.94
C SER A 328 5.75 1.49 11.59
N SER A 329 5.60 2.39 12.57
CA SER A 329 5.14 3.76 12.34
C SER A 329 6.21 4.66 11.69
N THR A 330 7.49 4.35 11.90
CA THR A 330 8.63 5.07 11.29
C THR A 330 9.05 4.51 9.93
N THR A 331 8.80 3.22 9.65
CA THR A 331 9.20 2.56 8.39
C THR A 331 8.07 2.40 7.38
N GLY A 332 6.81 2.35 7.81
CA GLY A 332 5.65 2.33 6.91
C GLY A 332 5.06 3.73 6.76
N GLY A 333 4.70 4.12 5.54
CA GLY A 333 3.95 5.36 5.24
C GLY A 333 2.54 5.39 5.83
N GLY A 334 2.38 5.17 7.13
CA GLY A 334 1.19 5.40 7.94
C GLY A 334 1.13 6.83 8.48
N MET A 335 2.26 7.56 8.46
CA MET A 335 2.29 9.00 8.70
C MET A 335 1.36 9.75 7.74
N SER A 336 1.29 9.39 6.46
CA SER A 336 0.50 10.08 5.44
C SER A 336 -1.02 9.97 5.63
N GLY A 337 -1.55 8.79 5.95
CA GLY A 337 -3.00 8.59 6.16
C GLY A 337 -3.52 9.18 7.47
N ALA A 338 -2.79 9.01 8.58
CA ALA A 338 -3.14 9.63 9.86
C ALA A 338 -3.01 11.16 9.80
N ARG A 339 -1.98 11.66 9.13
CA ARG A 339 -1.79 13.11 8.87
C ARG A 339 -2.93 13.66 8.02
N LEU A 340 -3.37 12.97 6.97
CA LEU A 340 -4.55 13.39 6.18
C LEU A 340 -5.81 13.57 7.03
N HIS A 341 -6.11 12.63 7.93
CA HIS A 341 -7.26 12.76 8.83
C HIS A 341 -7.16 13.98 9.75
N THR A 342 -5.94 14.42 10.11
CA THR A 342 -5.73 15.67 10.86
C THR A 342 -5.78 16.92 9.99
N LEU A 343 -5.40 16.84 8.71
CA LEU A 343 -5.35 17.98 7.80
C LEU A 343 -6.72 18.36 7.23
N LEU A 344 -7.58 17.39 6.92
CA LEU A 344 -8.88 17.65 6.28
C LEU A 344 -9.77 18.64 7.08
N PRO A 345 -9.88 18.56 8.42
CA PRO A 345 -10.62 19.55 9.20
C PRO A 345 -10.00 20.95 9.25
N GLU A 346 -8.71 21.09 8.93
CA GLU A 346 -7.98 22.38 8.96
C GLU A 346 -8.12 23.17 7.64
N LEU A 347 -8.65 22.53 6.58
CA LEU A 347 -8.80 23.15 5.28
C LEU A 347 -9.75 24.34 5.33
N THR A 348 -9.20 25.51 5.00
CA THR A 348 -9.90 26.79 5.05
C THR A 348 -9.29 27.72 4.00
N SER A 349 -10.08 28.56 3.34
CA SER A 349 -9.55 29.54 2.37
C SER A 349 -8.82 30.69 3.07
N ARG A 350 -7.55 30.48 3.45
CA ARG A 350 -6.69 31.52 4.07
C ARG A 350 -6.01 32.40 3.03
N GLN A 351 -5.61 31.82 1.91
CA GLN A 351 -5.09 32.52 0.75
C GLN A 351 -6.12 32.45 -0.39
N PRO A 352 -6.37 33.55 -1.11
CA PRO A 352 -7.24 33.53 -2.28
C PRO A 352 -6.63 32.66 -3.39
N VAL A 353 -7.47 31.89 -4.08
CA VAL A 353 -7.07 31.10 -5.24
C VAL A 353 -7.79 31.62 -6.47
N MET A 354 -7.08 31.80 -7.58
CA MET A 354 -7.69 32.03 -8.89
C MET A 354 -7.18 31.01 -9.90
N VAL A 355 -8.13 30.39 -10.60
CA VAL A 355 -7.86 29.35 -11.59
C VAL A 355 -8.03 29.97 -12.97
N VAL A 356 -6.93 30.06 -13.73
CA VAL A 356 -6.88 30.68 -15.06
C VAL A 356 -6.62 29.59 -16.09
N GLY A 357 -7.57 29.38 -17.01
CA GLY A 357 -7.38 28.42 -18.07
C GLY A 357 -8.66 28.06 -18.81
N ALA A 358 -8.72 26.84 -19.30
CA ALA A 358 -9.78 26.38 -20.18
C ALA A 358 -10.79 25.45 -19.53
N ALA A 359 -12.03 25.56 -20.00
CA ALA A 359 -13.04 24.51 -19.96
C ALA A 359 -13.37 24.12 -21.41
N VAL A 360 -13.33 22.82 -21.69
CA VAL A 360 -13.49 22.25 -23.04
C VAL A 360 -14.40 21.02 -23.00
N ILE A 361 -14.83 20.56 -24.16
CA ILE A 361 -15.59 19.32 -24.32
C ILE A 361 -14.70 18.22 -24.88
N ASP A 362 -14.76 17.02 -24.31
CA ASP A 362 -14.15 15.81 -24.87
C ASP A 362 -15.24 14.93 -25.48
N VAL A 363 -15.21 14.78 -26.81
CA VAL A 363 -16.05 13.83 -27.54
C VAL A 363 -15.23 12.57 -27.76
N ILE A 364 -15.68 11.45 -27.20
CA ILE A 364 -15.02 10.15 -27.32
C ILE A 364 -15.78 9.31 -28.33
N ALA A 365 -15.07 8.77 -29.32
CA ALA A 365 -15.66 7.90 -30.33
C ALA A 365 -14.76 6.69 -30.59
N ASP A 366 -15.38 5.52 -30.75
CA ASP A 366 -14.71 4.31 -31.20
C ASP A 366 -14.43 4.41 -32.70
N ALA A 367 -13.19 4.10 -33.07
CA ALA A 367 -12.75 3.91 -34.44
C ALA A 367 -12.18 2.49 -34.56
N TYR A 368 -12.51 1.76 -35.63
CA TYR A 368 -11.88 0.45 -35.84
C TYR A 368 -10.40 0.58 -36.28
N ALA A 369 -10.02 1.74 -36.83
CA ALA A 369 -8.66 2.14 -37.16
C ALA A 369 -8.63 3.66 -37.40
N LEU A 370 -7.45 4.28 -37.31
CA LEU A 370 -7.27 5.67 -37.79
C LEU A 370 -7.52 5.82 -39.30
N PRO A 371 -8.19 6.91 -39.73
CA PRO A 371 -8.45 7.15 -41.14
C PRO A 371 -7.15 7.54 -41.88
N TRP A 372 -6.93 6.96 -43.06
CA TRP A 372 -5.91 7.44 -44.00
C TRP A 372 -6.48 8.50 -44.95
N ARG A 373 -5.60 9.25 -45.60
CA ARG A 373 -5.99 10.33 -46.50
C ARG A 373 -6.92 9.82 -47.62
N GLY A 374 -8.12 10.39 -47.69
CA GLY A 374 -9.12 10.08 -48.72
C GLY A 374 -10.02 8.88 -48.42
N CYS A 375 -9.87 8.24 -47.25
CA CYS A 375 -10.82 7.23 -46.80
C CYS A 375 -12.02 7.84 -46.09
N ASP A 376 -13.07 7.04 -45.94
CA ASP A 376 -14.26 7.34 -45.16
C ASP A 376 -14.45 6.19 -44.17
N ILE A 377 -14.61 6.53 -42.88
CA ILE A 377 -14.79 5.56 -41.80
C ILE A 377 -15.95 6.01 -40.92
N GLU A 378 -16.77 5.05 -40.50
CA GLU A 378 -17.85 5.31 -39.56
C GLU A 378 -17.31 5.29 -38.12
N LEU A 379 -17.59 6.35 -37.38
CA LEU A 379 -17.23 6.48 -35.96
C LEU A 379 -18.45 6.22 -35.10
N LYS A 380 -18.26 5.50 -33.99
CA LYS A 380 -19.33 5.28 -33.00
C LYS A 380 -19.07 6.15 -31.78
N GLN A 381 -19.87 7.19 -31.60
CA GLN A 381 -19.77 8.05 -30.42
C GLN A 381 -20.07 7.26 -29.14
N GLN A 382 -19.13 7.30 -28.20
CA GLN A 382 -19.26 6.69 -26.88
C GLN A 382 -19.84 7.68 -25.86
N SER A 383 -19.23 8.85 -25.74
CA SER A 383 -19.58 9.84 -24.72
C SER A 383 -19.16 11.25 -25.09
N VAL A 384 -19.82 12.24 -24.49
CA VAL A 384 -19.45 13.65 -24.52
C VAL A 384 -19.24 14.07 -23.09
N ASN A 385 -18.02 14.48 -22.75
CA ASN A 385 -17.64 14.82 -21.40
C ASN A 385 -17.19 16.27 -21.34
N VAL A 386 -17.42 16.90 -20.19
CA VAL A 386 -16.89 18.22 -19.92
C VAL A 386 -15.54 18.05 -19.22
N GLY A 387 -14.50 18.72 -19.75
CA GLY A 387 -13.14 18.62 -19.29
C GLY A 387 -12.39 19.96 -19.35
N GLY A 388 -11.06 19.86 -19.35
CA GLY A 388 -10.14 20.99 -19.25
C GLY A 388 -9.45 21.03 -17.89
N CYS A 389 -8.11 21.13 -17.90
CA CYS A 389 -7.29 21.07 -16.69
C CYS A 389 -7.76 22.05 -15.61
N ALA A 390 -8.03 23.29 -16.03
CA ALA A 390 -8.46 24.34 -15.14
C ALA A 390 -9.85 24.06 -14.53
N LEU A 391 -10.81 23.57 -15.32
CA LEU A 391 -12.12 23.18 -14.79
C LEU A 391 -12.02 22.01 -13.82
N ASN A 392 -11.22 20.99 -14.12
CA ASN A 392 -11.02 19.85 -13.24
C ASN A 392 -10.43 20.27 -11.88
N ILE A 393 -9.47 21.20 -11.89
CA ILE A 393 -8.90 21.79 -10.67
C ILE A 393 -9.94 22.60 -9.90
N ALA A 394 -10.74 23.43 -10.58
CA ALA A 394 -11.81 24.20 -9.95
C ALA A 394 -12.82 23.29 -9.23
N VAL A 395 -13.20 22.18 -9.85
CA VAL A 395 -14.08 21.16 -9.25
C VAL A 395 -13.41 20.51 -8.04
N ALA A 396 -12.13 20.15 -8.13
CA ALA A 396 -11.39 19.57 -7.01
C ALA A 396 -11.32 20.52 -5.80
N LEU A 397 -11.00 21.80 -6.04
CA LEU A 397 -10.97 22.84 -5.01
C LEU A 397 -12.34 22.99 -4.32
N LYS A 398 -13.42 23.07 -5.11
CA LYS A 398 -14.78 23.20 -4.59
C LYS A 398 -15.18 22.01 -3.71
N ARG A 399 -14.85 20.79 -4.12
CA ARG A 399 -15.11 19.56 -3.36
C ARG A 399 -14.30 19.48 -2.06
N LEU A 400 -13.13 20.11 -2.03
CA LEU A 400 -12.29 20.26 -0.83
C LEU A 400 -12.70 21.47 0.03
N GLY A 401 -13.77 22.19 -0.33
CA GLY A 401 -14.28 23.32 0.43
C GLY A 401 -13.50 24.63 0.24
N ILE A 402 -12.63 24.71 -0.77
CA ILE A 402 -11.87 25.92 -1.08
C ILE A 402 -12.58 26.70 -2.18
N GLU A 403 -12.96 27.95 -1.87
CA GLU A 403 -13.52 28.87 -2.87
C GLU A 403 -12.39 29.45 -3.73
N ALA A 404 -12.58 29.40 -5.05
CA ALA A 404 -11.65 29.93 -6.03
C ALA A 404 -12.36 30.84 -7.04
N GLY A 405 -11.67 31.91 -7.46
CA GLY A 405 -12.07 32.69 -8.62
C GLY A 405 -11.77 31.93 -9.90
N ASN A 406 -12.80 31.53 -10.65
CA ASN A 406 -12.61 30.71 -11.85
C ASN A 406 -12.64 31.59 -13.11
N ALA A 407 -11.47 31.92 -13.66
CA ALA A 407 -11.36 32.63 -14.92
C ALA A 407 -11.30 31.61 -16.07
N LEU A 408 -12.48 31.10 -16.46
CA LEU A 408 -12.65 30.06 -17.48
C LEU A 408 -13.52 30.62 -18.63
N PRO A 409 -12.96 31.13 -19.75
CA PRO A 409 -13.76 31.75 -20.80
C PRO A 409 -14.89 30.85 -21.32
N LEU A 410 -16.13 31.31 -21.22
CA LEU A 410 -17.31 30.65 -21.74
C LEU A 410 -17.97 31.45 -22.86
N GLY A 411 -18.28 30.76 -23.95
CA GLY A 411 -18.91 31.32 -25.14
C GLY A 411 -20.44 31.35 -25.06
N GLN A 412 -21.08 31.50 -26.21
CA GLN A 412 -22.54 31.53 -26.38
C GLN A 412 -23.08 30.32 -27.16
N GLY A 413 -22.20 29.41 -27.61
CA GLY A 413 -22.59 28.25 -28.38
C GLY A 413 -23.03 27.04 -27.54
N VAL A 414 -23.22 25.92 -28.23
CA VAL A 414 -23.78 24.69 -27.64
C VAL A 414 -22.81 24.07 -26.63
N TRP A 415 -21.50 24.09 -26.92
CA TRP A 415 -20.50 23.55 -26.01
C TRP A 415 -20.38 24.39 -24.74
N ALA A 416 -20.38 25.72 -24.89
CA ALA A 416 -20.40 26.66 -23.78
C ALA A 416 -21.59 26.43 -22.85
N GLU A 417 -22.78 26.17 -23.41
CA GLU A 417 -23.98 25.89 -22.61
C GLU A 417 -23.88 24.56 -21.85
N ILE A 418 -23.32 23.52 -22.46
CA ILE A 418 -23.07 22.23 -21.77
C ILE A 418 -22.08 22.43 -20.62
N ILE A 419 -20.98 23.18 -20.85
CA ILE A 419 -19.99 23.51 -19.83
C ILE A 419 -20.63 24.31 -18.69
N ARG A 420 -21.38 25.37 -19.02
CA ARG A 420 -22.07 26.23 -18.05
C ARG A 420 -23.01 25.43 -17.15
N ASN A 421 -23.79 24.52 -17.74
CA ASN A 421 -24.67 23.63 -17.00
C ASN A 421 -23.89 22.66 -16.09
N ARG A 422 -22.73 22.15 -16.52
CA ARG A 422 -21.88 21.32 -15.66
C ARG A 422 -21.28 22.12 -14.50
N MET A 423 -20.77 23.31 -14.77
CA MET A 423 -20.21 24.20 -13.74
C MET A 423 -21.27 24.55 -12.69
N ALA A 424 -22.48 24.90 -13.12
CA ALA A 424 -23.58 25.21 -12.21
C ALA A 424 -23.95 24.02 -11.30
N LYS A 425 -23.93 22.78 -11.81
CA LYS A 425 -24.18 21.57 -11.01
C LYS A 425 -23.12 21.34 -9.92
N GLU A 426 -21.88 21.73 -10.17
CA GLU A 426 -20.78 21.66 -9.18
C GLU A 426 -20.72 22.94 -8.31
N GLY A 427 -21.65 23.88 -8.48
CA GLY A 427 -21.68 25.15 -7.73
C GLY A 427 -20.55 26.12 -8.11
N LEU A 428 -20.08 26.05 -9.36
CA LEU A 428 -19.03 26.90 -9.92
C LEU A 428 -19.61 27.96 -10.86
N ILE A 429 -18.96 29.13 -10.88
CA ILE A 429 -19.27 30.26 -11.77
C ILE A 429 -17.97 30.71 -12.43
N SER A 430 -18.03 31.02 -13.73
CA SER A 430 -16.90 31.64 -14.43
C SER A 430 -16.94 33.16 -14.33
N LEU A 431 -15.78 33.78 -14.13
CA LEU A 431 -15.57 35.22 -14.17
C LEU A 431 -15.56 35.78 -15.61
N ILE A 432 -15.43 34.91 -16.60
CA ILE A 432 -15.42 35.27 -18.03
C ILE A 432 -16.53 34.47 -18.70
N ASP A 433 -17.67 35.10 -18.89
CA ASP A 433 -18.85 34.50 -19.49
C ASP A 433 -19.39 35.38 -20.65
N ASN A 434 -20.20 34.78 -21.52
CA ASN A 434 -20.80 35.39 -22.71
C ASN A 434 -19.78 35.92 -23.73
N ALA A 435 -18.62 35.28 -23.86
CA ALA A 435 -17.68 35.55 -24.94
C ALA A 435 -18.31 35.27 -26.32
N GLU A 436 -17.88 36.01 -27.34
CA GLU A 436 -18.31 35.74 -28.71
C GLU A 436 -17.67 34.45 -29.24
N GLY A 437 -18.48 33.51 -29.74
CA GLY A 437 -18.04 32.18 -30.21
C GLY A 437 -18.49 31.04 -29.28
N ASP A 438 -17.92 29.85 -29.48
CA ASP A 438 -18.17 28.66 -28.65
C ASP A 438 -16.88 28.15 -28.02
N ASN A 439 -17.00 27.32 -26.99
CA ASN A 439 -15.86 26.66 -26.37
C ASN A 439 -15.27 25.58 -27.29
N GLY A 440 -13.96 25.39 -27.17
CA GLY A 440 -13.23 24.36 -27.88
C GLY A 440 -13.62 22.95 -27.42
N TRP A 441 -13.32 21.98 -28.29
CA TRP A 441 -13.60 20.58 -28.03
C TRP A 441 -12.54 19.67 -28.64
N CYS A 442 -12.34 18.51 -28.04
CA CYS A 442 -11.40 17.49 -28.45
C CYS A 442 -12.17 16.25 -28.91
N LEU A 443 -11.85 15.73 -30.09
CA LEU A 443 -12.26 14.40 -30.55
C LEU A 443 -11.17 13.40 -30.17
N ALA A 444 -11.49 12.47 -29.27
CA ALA A 444 -10.66 11.33 -28.94
C ALA A 444 -11.16 10.10 -29.71
N LEU A 445 -10.36 9.61 -30.65
CA LEU A 445 -10.60 8.35 -31.36
C LEU A 445 -9.96 7.22 -30.58
N VAL A 446 -10.74 6.20 -30.22
CA VAL A 446 -10.29 5.01 -29.48
C VAL A 446 -10.25 3.82 -30.43
N GLU A 447 -9.07 3.24 -30.61
CA GLU A 447 -8.87 2.04 -31.43
C GLU A 447 -9.13 0.74 -30.61
N PRO A 448 -9.30 -0.44 -31.25
CA PRO A 448 -9.63 -1.68 -30.54
C PRO A 448 -8.59 -2.17 -29.52
N ASP A 449 -7.35 -1.71 -29.64
CA ASP A 449 -6.27 -1.95 -28.67
C ASP A 449 -6.33 -1.00 -27.44
N GLY A 450 -7.23 -0.02 -27.48
CA GLY A 450 -7.43 0.98 -26.43
C GLY A 450 -6.57 2.23 -26.58
N GLU A 451 -5.69 2.31 -27.59
CA GLU A 451 -4.90 3.51 -27.88
C GLU A 451 -5.79 4.65 -28.35
N ARG A 452 -5.37 5.89 -28.05
CA ARG A 452 -6.17 7.10 -28.25
C ARG A 452 -5.45 8.14 -29.07
N THR A 453 -6.12 8.65 -30.10
CA THR A 453 -5.64 9.77 -30.90
C THR A 453 -6.56 10.98 -30.74
N PHE A 454 -5.98 12.14 -30.51
CA PHE A 454 -6.70 13.36 -30.18
C PHE A 454 -6.64 14.39 -31.31
N MET A 455 -7.79 14.94 -31.69
CA MET A 455 -7.91 16.08 -32.61
C MET A 455 -8.67 17.20 -31.91
N SER A 456 -8.07 18.38 -31.81
CA SER A 456 -8.62 19.48 -31.01
C SER A 456 -9.07 20.65 -31.88
N PHE A 457 -10.24 21.20 -31.57
CA PHE A 457 -10.75 22.46 -32.09
C PHE A 457 -10.66 23.51 -30.99
N SER A 458 -9.87 24.55 -31.21
CA SER A 458 -9.78 25.68 -30.27
C SER A 458 -11.02 26.57 -30.40
N GLY A 459 -11.51 27.04 -29.25
CA GLY A 459 -12.60 28.00 -29.14
C GLY A 459 -12.23 29.20 -28.29
N VAL A 460 -13.22 29.76 -27.58
CA VAL A 460 -13.07 30.97 -26.76
C VAL A 460 -12.04 30.83 -25.63
N GLU A 461 -11.72 29.61 -25.19
CA GLU A 461 -10.77 29.33 -24.11
C GLU A 461 -9.33 29.76 -24.43
N ASN A 462 -9.01 29.96 -25.72
CA ASN A 462 -7.72 30.46 -26.19
C ASN A 462 -7.80 31.92 -26.71
N GLN A 463 -8.95 32.59 -26.59
CA GLN A 463 -9.17 33.96 -27.08
C GLN A 463 -9.04 35.02 -25.98
N TRP A 464 -8.11 34.82 -25.05
CA TRP A 464 -7.84 35.77 -23.98
C TRP A 464 -7.49 37.15 -24.53
N ASN A 465 -8.02 38.18 -23.88
CA ASN A 465 -7.79 39.57 -24.27
C ASN A 465 -7.61 40.46 -23.03
N ARG A 466 -7.04 41.66 -23.26
CA ARG A 466 -6.74 42.62 -22.19
C ARG A 466 -7.97 43.07 -21.41
N GLN A 467 -9.15 43.12 -22.05
CA GLN A 467 -10.38 43.56 -21.39
C GLN A 467 -10.87 42.53 -20.38
N TRP A 468 -10.77 41.24 -20.68
CA TRP A 468 -11.12 40.18 -19.73
C TRP A 468 -10.16 40.17 -18.54
N LEU A 469 -8.86 40.25 -18.80
CA LEU A 469 -7.84 40.28 -17.75
C LEU A 469 -7.97 41.49 -16.83
N ALA A 470 -8.34 42.66 -17.38
CA ALA A 470 -8.58 43.86 -16.59
C ALA A 470 -9.79 43.78 -15.64
N ARG A 471 -10.70 42.82 -15.85
CA ARG A 471 -11.86 42.58 -14.96
C ARG A 471 -11.51 41.66 -13.79
N LEU A 472 -10.41 40.90 -13.89
CA LEU A 472 -10.00 39.98 -12.85
C LEU A 472 -9.38 40.76 -11.68
N THR A 473 -9.96 40.61 -10.49
CA THR A 473 -9.41 41.19 -9.26
C THR A 473 -8.58 40.14 -8.56
N VAL A 474 -7.27 40.37 -8.46
CA VAL A 474 -6.33 39.47 -7.78
C VAL A 474 -5.81 40.18 -6.53
N ALA A 475 -6.06 39.59 -5.36
CA ALA A 475 -5.56 40.14 -4.11
C ALA A 475 -4.08 39.76 -3.87
N PRO A 476 -3.29 40.58 -3.15
CA PRO A 476 -1.98 40.16 -2.66
C PRO A 476 -2.06 38.85 -1.86
N GLY A 477 -1.03 38.02 -1.97
CA GLY A 477 -0.94 36.66 -1.42
C GLY A 477 -1.71 35.59 -2.19
N SER A 478 -2.24 35.88 -3.39
CA SER A 478 -3.05 34.91 -4.15
C SER A 478 -2.23 33.79 -4.78
N LEU A 479 -2.80 32.59 -4.80
CA LEU A 479 -2.33 31.47 -5.62
C LEU A 479 -3.00 31.51 -7.00
N LEU A 480 -2.22 31.49 -8.07
CA LEU A 480 -2.72 31.59 -9.45
C LEU A 480 -2.40 30.33 -10.23
N TYR A 481 -3.41 29.52 -10.57
CA TYR A 481 -3.20 28.37 -11.44
C TYR A 481 -3.19 28.77 -12.92
N PHE A 482 -2.21 28.26 -13.67
CA PHE A 482 -2.18 28.30 -15.14
C PHE A 482 -1.95 26.90 -15.73
N SER A 483 -2.66 26.61 -16.83
CA SER A 483 -2.41 25.42 -17.63
C SER A 483 -1.37 25.69 -18.73
N GLY A 484 -0.44 24.76 -18.92
CA GLY A 484 0.54 24.81 -20.01
C GLY A 484 -0.07 24.84 -21.41
N TYR A 485 -1.30 24.31 -21.59
CA TYR A 485 -1.99 24.41 -22.88
C TYR A 485 -2.30 25.86 -23.25
N GLN A 486 -2.74 26.69 -22.31
CA GLN A 486 -2.96 28.11 -22.56
C GLN A 486 -1.64 28.86 -22.72
N LEU A 487 -0.62 28.54 -21.91
CA LEU A 487 0.70 29.18 -22.00
C LEU A 487 1.45 28.87 -23.31
N ALA A 488 1.23 27.68 -23.90
CA ALA A 488 1.80 27.32 -25.19
C ALA A 488 0.98 27.84 -26.39
N SER A 489 -0.26 28.27 -26.17
CA SER A 489 -1.10 28.84 -27.22
C SER A 489 -0.71 30.31 -27.51
N PRO A 490 -1.19 30.92 -28.61
CA PRO A 490 -0.92 32.33 -28.93
C PRO A 490 -1.29 33.32 -27.83
N CYS A 491 -2.20 32.96 -26.92
CA CYS A 491 -2.58 33.83 -25.80
C CYS A 491 -1.61 33.79 -24.62
N GLY A 492 -0.65 32.86 -24.59
CA GLY A 492 0.31 32.70 -23.51
C GLY A 492 1.14 33.97 -23.25
N GLU A 493 1.56 34.65 -24.31
CA GLU A 493 2.27 35.93 -24.24
C GLU A 493 1.50 36.98 -23.43
N LEU A 494 0.19 37.08 -23.68
CA LEU A 494 -0.70 38.02 -23.00
C LEU A 494 -0.92 37.63 -21.54
N LEU A 495 -1.08 36.33 -21.25
CA LEU A 495 -1.27 35.83 -19.88
C LEU A 495 -0.02 36.09 -19.03
N VAL A 496 1.17 35.88 -19.59
CA VAL A 496 2.44 36.14 -18.91
C VAL A 496 2.65 37.64 -18.70
N GLU A 497 2.36 38.48 -19.70
CA GLU A 497 2.43 39.95 -19.53
C GLU A 497 1.48 40.46 -18.43
N TRP A 498 0.33 39.81 -18.25
CA TRP A 498 -0.57 40.11 -17.14
C TRP A 498 -0.01 39.63 -15.81
N LEU A 499 0.51 38.40 -15.75
CA LEU A 499 1.12 37.82 -14.55
C LEU A 499 2.27 38.68 -14.01
N GLU A 500 3.15 39.16 -14.89
CA GLU A 500 4.31 40.00 -14.54
C GLU A 500 3.93 41.34 -13.89
N LYS A 501 2.69 41.82 -14.10
CA LYS A 501 2.19 43.07 -13.51
C LYS A 501 1.57 42.87 -12.13
N LEU A 502 1.30 41.64 -11.73
CA LEU A 502 0.74 41.32 -10.43
C LEU A 502 1.84 41.35 -9.37
N GLN A 503 1.51 41.86 -8.19
CA GLN A 503 2.43 41.92 -7.06
C GLN A 503 1.98 40.94 -5.98
N ASP A 504 2.96 40.30 -5.33
CA ASP A 504 2.72 39.36 -4.23
C ASP A 504 1.75 38.22 -4.62
N VAL A 505 2.07 37.50 -5.69
CA VAL A 505 1.30 36.34 -6.13
C VAL A 505 2.21 35.13 -6.29
N THR A 506 1.67 33.93 -6.11
CA THR A 506 2.39 32.68 -6.34
C THR A 506 1.75 31.94 -7.52
N PRO A 507 2.38 31.91 -8.69
CA PRO A 507 1.89 31.12 -9.80
C PRO A 507 2.09 29.63 -9.53
N PHE A 508 1.08 28.82 -9.80
CA PHE A 508 1.14 27.36 -9.84
C PHE A 508 0.93 26.94 -11.29
N ILE A 509 1.88 26.22 -11.88
CA ILE A 509 1.83 25.85 -13.29
C ILE A 509 1.94 24.35 -13.43
N ASP A 510 0.92 23.75 -14.05
CA ASP A 510 1.01 22.42 -14.63
C ASP A 510 1.21 22.60 -16.13
N PHE A 511 2.44 22.37 -16.60
CA PHE A 511 2.78 22.60 -18.00
C PHE A 511 2.18 21.55 -18.94
N GLY A 512 1.78 20.39 -18.43
CA GLY A 512 1.43 19.26 -19.28
C GLY A 512 2.58 18.86 -20.22
N PRO A 513 2.31 18.07 -21.27
CA PRO A 513 3.29 17.77 -22.31
C PRO A 513 3.72 19.03 -23.11
N ARG A 514 3.06 20.18 -22.89
CA ARG A 514 3.29 21.43 -23.60
C ARG A 514 4.51 22.21 -23.12
N ILE A 515 5.20 21.76 -22.06
CA ILE A 515 6.46 22.38 -21.64
C ILE A 515 7.49 22.42 -22.78
N GLY A 516 7.47 21.46 -23.71
CA GLY A 516 8.34 21.45 -24.90
C GLY A 516 7.93 22.46 -25.99
N ASP A 517 6.66 22.84 -26.03
CA ASP A 517 6.08 23.67 -27.09
C ASP A 517 6.18 25.19 -26.80
N ILE A 518 6.41 25.58 -25.55
CA ILE A 518 6.51 26.99 -25.15
C ILE A 518 7.81 27.60 -25.71
N PRO A 519 7.81 28.78 -26.36
CA PRO A 519 9.04 29.43 -26.82
C PRO A 519 10.00 29.79 -25.68
N ASP A 520 11.32 29.65 -25.90
CA ASP A 520 12.35 29.89 -24.85
C ASP A 520 12.24 31.25 -24.17
N ALA A 521 12.00 32.31 -24.95
CA ALA A 521 11.86 33.68 -24.43
C ALA A 521 10.66 33.82 -23.48
N LEU A 522 9.54 33.16 -23.79
CA LEU A 522 8.35 33.16 -22.95
C LEU A 522 8.57 32.30 -21.70
N LEU A 523 9.19 31.13 -21.85
CA LEU A 523 9.51 30.23 -20.75
C LEU A 523 10.46 30.88 -19.73
N ALA A 524 11.46 31.63 -20.19
CA ALA A 524 12.35 32.38 -19.32
C ALA A 524 11.59 33.41 -18.45
N ARG A 525 10.62 34.12 -19.03
CA ARG A 525 9.75 35.07 -18.32
C ARG A 525 8.81 34.39 -17.33
N ILE A 526 8.23 33.26 -17.73
CA ILE A 526 7.44 32.42 -16.83
C ILE A 526 8.27 32.00 -15.62
N MET A 527 9.47 31.45 -15.84
CA MET A 527 10.34 30.99 -14.74
C MET A 527 10.89 32.14 -13.89
N ALA A 528 11.04 33.35 -14.45
CA ALA A 528 11.40 34.54 -13.69
C ALA A 528 10.32 34.94 -12.66
N CYS A 529 9.06 34.54 -12.88
CA CYS A 529 7.99 34.68 -11.89
C CYS A 529 8.04 33.63 -10.77
N ARG A 530 9.04 32.73 -10.77
CA ARG A 530 9.27 31.66 -9.79
C ARG A 530 8.02 30.82 -9.46
N PRO A 531 7.37 30.23 -10.47
CA PRO A 531 6.18 29.42 -10.26
C PRO A 531 6.48 28.17 -9.42
N LEU A 532 5.50 27.70 -8.66
CA LEU A 532 5.46 26.31 -8.23
C LEU A 532 5.07 25.46 -9.45
N VAL A 533 5.96 24.57 -9.87
CA VAL A 533 5.76 23.75 -11.06
C VAL A 533 5.37 22.32 -10.67
N SER A 534 4.33 21.77 -11.29
CA SER A 534 4.00 20.35 -11.19
C SER A 534 4.20 19.67 -12.52
N LEU A 535 4.96 18.57 -12.53
CA LEU A 535 5.23 17.73 -13.70
C LEU A 535 4.88 16.27 -13.40
N ASN A 536 4.46 15.53 -14.41
CA ASN A 536 4.47 14.06 -14.40
C ASN A 536 5.86 13.53 -14.82
N ARG A 537 6.03 12.19 -14.85
CA ARG A 537 7.30 11.55 -15.25
C ARG A 537 7.77 11.98 -16.65
N GLN A 538 6.93 11.86 -17.66
CA GLN A 538 7.25 12.22 -19.05
C GLN A 538 7.58 13.72 -19.17
N GLU A 539 6.83 14.57 -18.50
CA GLU A 539 7.04 16.02 -18.52
C GLU A 539 8.35 16.40 -17.83
N ALA A 540 8.72 15.71 -16.75
CA ALA A 540 10.01 15.87 -16.08
C ALA A 540 11.18 15.45 -16.97
N GLU A 541 11.03 14.40 -17.78
CA GLU A 541 12.02 13.98 -18.78
C GLU A 541 12.20 15.05 -19.87
N ILE A 542 11.10 15.57 -20.43
CA ILE A 542 11.13 16.67 -21.42
C ILE A 542 11.83 17.90 -20.82
N ALA A 543 11.50 18.24 -19.57
CA ALA A 543 12.10 19.38 -18.88
C ALA A 543 13.59 19.17 -18.61
N ALA A 544 14.00 17.96 -18.19
CA ALA A 544 15.39 17.61 -17.95
C ALA A 544 16.22 17.73 -19.23
N GLU A 545 15.73 17.19 -20.34
CA GLU A 545 16.37 17.30 -21.65
C GLU A 545 16.49 18.77 -22.08
N ARG A 546 15.37 19.51 -22.06
CA ARG A 546 15.31 20.90 -22.51
C ARG A 546 16.27 21.81 -21.76
N PHE A 547 16.42 21.61 -20.46
CA PHE A 547 17.25 22.46 -19.61
C PHE A 547 18.65 21.91 -19.33
N ALA A 548 19.03 20.80 -19.96
CA ALA A 548 20.28 20.07 -19.74
C ALA A 548 20.51 19.71 -18.27
N LEU A 549 19.49 19.13 -17.63
CA LEU A 549 19.50 18.65 -16.25
C LEU A 549 19.57 17.12 -16.22
N SER A 550 19.85 16.53 -15.06
CA SER A 550 19.82 15.08 -14.87
C SER A 550 18.40 14.52 -15.06
N ALA A 551 18.28 13.31 -15.62
CA ALA A 551 17.03 12.56 -15.64
C ALA A 551 16.73 11.82 -14.32
N GLU A 552 17.73 11.70 -13.44
CA GLU A 552 17.53 11.13 -12.10
C GLU A 552 16.79 12.13 -11.20
N ILE A 553 15.64 11.72 -10.65
CA ILE A 553 14.64 12.59 -10.03
C ILE A 553 15.20 13.46 -8.89
N THR A 554 16.00 12.89 -8.00
CA THR A 554 16.51 13.64 -6.85
C THR A 554 17.56 14.68 -7.27
N THR A 555 18.38 14.35 -8.27
CA THR A 555 19.35 15.28 -8.86
C THR A 555 18.64 16.34 -9.71
N LEU A 556 17.64 15.95 -10.50
CA LEU A 556 16.79 16.87 -11.28
C LEU A 556 16.20 17.95 -10.38
N GLY A 557 15.57 17.56 -9.27
CA GLY A 557 14.95 18.48 -8.34
C GLY A 557 15.93 19.47 -7.70
N LYS A 558 17.14 19.02 -7.36
CA LYS A 558 18.20 19.89 -6.82
C LYS A 558 18.68 20.90 -7.87
N GLN A 559 19.03 20.43 -9.06
CA GLN A 559 19.50 21.30 -10.14
C GLN A 559 18.41 22.28 -10.60
N TRP A 560 17.14 21.87 -10.53
CA TRP A 560 16.00 22.75 -10.80
C TRP A 560 15.92 23.91 -9.80
N GLN A 561 16.02 23.62 -8.49
CA GLN A 561 16.06 24.68 -7.46
C GLN A 561 17.24 25.63 -7.67
N GLU A 562 18.43 25.09 -7.94
CA GLU A 562 19.64 25.88 -8.19
C GLU A 562 19.49 26.82 -9.39
N LYS A 563 18.85 26.34 -10.47
CA LYS A 563 18.71 27.08 -11.72
C LYS A 563 17.59 28.12 -11.68
N PHE A 564 16.44 27.78 -11.10
CA PHE A 564 15.23 28.59 -11.22
C PHE A 564 14.76 29.23 -9.91
N ALA A 565 15.27 28.76 -8.76
CA ALA A 565 14.78 29.15 -7.43
C ALA A 565 13.24 29.05 -7.31
N ALA A 566 12.68 28.00 -7.92
CA ALA A 566 11.25 27.80 -8.13
C ALA A 566 10.85 26.40 -7.64
N PRO A 567 9.84 26.24 -6.76
CA PRO A 567 9.44 24.93 -6.25
C PRO A 567 9.02 23.96 -7.36
N LEU A 568 9.30 22.66 -7.19
CA LEU A 568 9.01 21.62 -8.17
C LEU A 568 8.32 20.42 -7.50
N ILE A 569 7.27 19.91 -8.12
CA ILE A 569 6.61 18.64 -7.80
C ILE A 569 6.75 17.71 -9.00
N ILE A 570 7.22 16.49 -8.77
CA ILE A 570 7.29 15.44 -9.81
C ILE A 570 6.42 14.27 -9.40
N ARG A 571 5.35 14.02 -10.16
CA ARG A 571 4.37 12.95 -9.97
C ARG A 571 4.84 11.68 -10.71
N LEU A 572 4.99 10.57 -9.99
CA LEU A 572 5.54 9.30 -10.47
C LEU A 572 4.54 8.15 -10.34
N ASP A 573 3.25 8.43 -10.54
CA ASP A 573 2.16 7.47 -10.46
C ASP A 573 2.20 6.64 -9.15
N LYS A 574 2.31 5.31 -9.25
CA LYS A 574 2.36 4.39 -8.11
C LYS A 574 3.59 4.59 -7.20
N GLU A 575 4.63 5.26 -7.68
CA GLU A 575 5.83 5.56 -6.90
C GLU A 575 5.67 6.81 -6.01
N GLY A 576 4.55 7.54 -6.13
CA GLY A 576 4.24 8.71 -5.32
C GLY A 576 4.56 10.04 -6.02
N ALA A 577 4.88 11.07 -5.23
CA ALA A 577 5.35 12.36 -5.76
C ALA A 577 6.51 12.89 -4.94
N TRP A 578 7.55 13.33 -5.66
CA TRP A 578 8.64 14.10 -5.09
C TRP A 578 8.28 15.58 -5.07
N TYR A 579 8.73 16.29 -4.05
CA TYR A 579 8.66 17.74 -3.98
C TYR A 579 10.02 18.33 -3.62
N PHE A 580 10.32 19.49 -4.17
CA PHE A 580 11.54 20.24 -3.99
C PHE A 580 11.21 21.71 -3.80
N SER A 581 11.79 22.32 -2.77
CA SER A 581 11.72 23.74 -2.46
C SER A 581 12.99 24.16 -1.73
N ASN A 582 13.18 25.46 -1.50
CA ASN A 582 14.31 25.96 -0.72
C ASN A 582 14.33 25.43 0.73
N ASP A 583 13.15 25.24 1.33
CA ASP A 583 13.04 24.88 2.76
C ASP A 583 13.03 23.37 2.99
N ALA A 584 12.51 22.59 2.03
CA ALA A 584 12.36 21.14 2.16
C ALA A 584 12.33 20.41 0.81
N SER A 585 12.79 19.16 0.81
CA SER A 585 12.52 18.20 -0.25
C SER A 585 12.21 16.82 0.33
N GLY A 586 11.44 16.02 -0.41
CA GLY A 586 11.05 14.68 0.03
C GLY A 586 10.14 13.97 -0.97
N CYS A 587 9.80 12.72 -0.66
CA CYS A 587 8.86 11.91 -1.43
C CYS A 587 7.63 11.59 -0.59
N ILE A 588 6.45 11.85 -1.14
CA ILE A 588 5.17 11.40 -0.58
C ILE A 588 4.72 10.14 -1.33
N PRO A 589 4.54 8.99 -0.65
CA PRO A 589 4.13 7.76 -1.29
C PRO A 589 2.70 7.86 -1.84
N ALA A 590 2.41 7.14 -2.92
CA ALA A 590 1.07 7.03 -3.48
C ALA A 590 0.10 6.29 -2.54
N PHE A 591 -1.19 6.62 -2.60
CA PHE A 591 -2.22 5.82 -1.90
C PHE A 591 -2.64 4.63 -2.76
N PRO A 592 -2.73 3.42 -2.18
CA PRO A 592 -3.21 2.25 -2.91
C PRO A 592 -4.63 2.48 -3.45
N THR A 593 -4.79 2.25 -4.76
CA THR A 593 -6.09 2.41 -5.41
C THR A 593 -6.25 1.48 -6.58
N GLN A 594 -7.47 0.99 -6.78
CA GLN A 594 -7.87 0.40 -8.05
C GLN A 594 -8.00 1.54 -9.07
N VAL A 595 -7.18 1.51 -10.11
CA VAL A 595 -7.22 2.49 -11.20
C VAL A 595 -8.36 2.12 -12.13
N VAL A 596 -9.35 3.01 -12.25
CA VAL A 596 -10.48 2.85 -13.19
C VAL A 596 -10.23 3.68 -14.45
N ASP A 597 -9.77 4.92 -14.27
CA ASP A 597 -9.37 5.83 -15.35
C ASP A 597 -8.29 6.79 -14.79
N THR A 598 -7.23 7.06 -15.52
CA THR A 598 -6.18 8.01 -15.09
C THR A 598 -6.44 9.44 -15.56
N ILE A 599 -7.45 9.66 -16.42
CA ILE A 599 -7.76 11.00 -16.93
C ILE A 599 -8.17 11.94 -15.79
N GLY A 600 -7.50 13.08 -15.69
CA GLY A 600 -7.77 14.10 -14.66
C GLY A 600 -7.17 13.78 -13.29
N ALA A 601 -6.40 12.69 -13.15
CA ALA A 601 -5.67 12.39 -11.91
C ALA A 601 -4.59 13.46 -11.60
N GLY A 602 -3.91 13.95 -12.64
CA GLY A 602 -2.95 15.06 -12.52
C GLY A 602 -3.62 16.37 -12.07
N ASP A 603 -4.75 16.72 -12.71
CA ASP A 603 -5.55 17.90 -12.34
C ASP A 603 -6.08 17.79 -10.91
N SER A 604 -6.57 16.60 -10.53
CA SER A 604 -7.05 16.35 -9.17
C SER A 604 -5.93 16.45 -8.14
N HIS A 605 -4.72 15.98 -8.48
CA HIS A 605 -3.54 16.16 -7.66
C HIS A 605 -3.19 17.65 -7.51
N ALA A 606 -3.13 18.41 -8.60
CA ALA A 606 -2.87 19.85 -8.58
C ALA A 606 -3.92 20.60 -7.74
N GLY A 607 -5.20 20.24 -7.87
CA GLY A 607 -6.28 20.79 -7.05
C GLY A 607 -6.12 20.51 -5.55
N GLY A 608 -5.70 19.30 -5.19
CA GLY A 608 -5.39 18.94 -3.80
C GLY A 608 -4.19 19.72 -3.24
N VAL A 609 -3.13 19.91 -4.02
CA VAL A 609 -1.98 20.73 -3.61
C VAL A 609 -2.40 22.19 -3.42
N LEU A 610 -3.12 22.77 -4.37
CA LEU A 610 -3.62 24.14 -4.27
C LEU A 610 -4.53 24.32 -3.06
N ALA A 611 -5.39 23.35 -2.74
CA ALA A 611 -6.23 23.43 -1.54
C ALA A 611 -5.42 23.47 -0.24
N GLY A 612 -4.36 22.65 -0.16
CA GLY A 612 -3.47 22.63 1.00
C GLY A 612 -2.70 23.93 1.16
N LEU A 613 -2.11 24.44 0.07
CA LEU A 613 -1.41 25.72 0.06
C LEU A 613 -2.35 26.89 0.41
N ALA A 614 -3.56 26.90 -0.15
CA ALA A 614 -4.57 27.91 0.14
C ALA A 614 -4.98 27.94 1.62
N SER A 615 -4.82 26.80 2.31
CA SER A 615 -5.05 26.64 3.74
C SER A 615 -3.82 26.99 4.60
N GLY A 616 -2.71 27.40 3.99
CA GLY A 616 -1.46 27.72 4.66
C GLY A 616 -0.67 26.50 5.11
N LEU A 617 -0.93 25.32 4.53
CA LEU A 617 -0.17 24.12 4.85
C LEU A 617 1.23 24.17 4.22
N PRO A 618 2.25 23.56 4.86
CA PRO A 618 3.55 23.35 4.25
C PRO A 618 3.45 22.53 2.96
N LEU A 619 4.40 22.73 2.03
CA LEU A 619 4.39 22.06 0.72
C LEU A 619 4.29 20.52 0.83
N ALA A 620 4.95 19.91 1.82
CA ALA A 620 4.87 18.47 2.05
C ALA A 620 3.44 17.99 2.34
N ASP A 621 2.71 18.71 3.20
CA ASP A 621 1.32 18.41 3.56
C ASP A 621 0.36 18.71 2.39
N ALA A 622 0.66 19.75 1.60
CA ALA A 622 -0.09 20.04 0.38
C ALA A 622 0.08 18.94 -0.69
N VAL A 623 1.30 18.44 -0.91
CA VAL A 623 1.60 17.30 -1.81
C VAL A 623 0.91 16.03 -1.33
N LEU A 624 0.86 15.81 -0.01
CA LEU A 624 0.10 14.72 0.59
C LEU A 624 -1.40 14.79 0.30
N LEU A 625 -2.01 15.97 0.38
CA LEU A 625 -3.40 16.18 -0.02
C LEU A 625 -3.61 15.99 -1.52
N GLY A 626 -2.64 16.43 -2.33
CA GLY A 626 -2.58 16.17 -3.78
C GLY A 626 -2.59 14.68 -4.10
N GLN A 627 -1.77 13.88 -3.42
CA GLN A 627 -1.72 12.43 -3.61
C GLN A 627 -3.06 11.74 -3.32
N CYS A 628 -3.75 12.15 -2.25
CA CYS A 628 -5.08 11.64 -1.93
C CYS A 628 -6.11 12.03 -3.01
N SER A 629 -6.07 13.29 -3.45
CA SER A 629 -7.00 13.82 -4.45
C SER A 629 -6.79 13.18 -5.83
N GLY A 630 -5.54 12.96 -6.24
CA GLY A 630 -5.20 12.25 -7.47
C GLY A 630 -5.73 10.81 -7.48
N VAL A 631 -5.69 10.13 -6.33
CA VAL A 631 -6.24 8.78 -6.16
C VAL A 631 -7.77 8.75 -6.25
N VAL A 632 -8.46 9.74 -5.70
CA VAL A 632 -9.92 9.89 -5.92
C VAL A 632 -10.21 10.12 -7.41
N GLY A 633 -9.38 10.92 -8.08
CA GLY A 633 -9.41 11.09 -9.54
C GLY A 633 -9.29 9.77 -10.29
N CYS A 634 -8.38 8.89 -9.85
CA CYS A 634 -8.19 7.56 -10.45
C CYS A 634 -9.36 6.57 -10.24
N ARG A 635 -10.18 6.77 -9.20
CA ARG A 635 -11.33 5.91 -8.86
C ARG A 635 -12.65 6.39 -9.44
N ALA A 636 -12.77 7.69 -9.71
CA ALA A 636 -13.99 8.27 -10.23
C ALA A 636 -14.18 7.87 -11.69
N SER A 637 -14.84 6.73 -11.95
CA SER A 637 -15.54 6.57 -13.21
C SER A 637 -16.52 7.72 -13.29
N ARG A 638 -16.44 8.51 -14.36
CA ARG A 638 -17.35 9.60 -14.72
C ARG A 638 -18.82 9.14 -14.68
N ARG A 639 -19.44 9.13 -13.49
CA ARG A 639 -20.86 8.91 -13.25
C ARG A 639 -21.43 10.08 -12.47
#